data_AF-A0ABC8ZQM5-F1
#
_entry.id   AF-A0ABC8ZQM5-F1
#
_cell.length_a   1.000
_cell.length_b   1.000
_cell.length_c   1.000
_cell.angle_alpha   90.00
_cell.angle_beta   90.00
_cell.angle_gamma   90.00
#
_symmetry.space_group_name_H-M   'P 1'
#
loop_
_entity.id
_entity.type
_entity.pdbx_description
1 polymer ?
#
loop_
_entity_poly.entity_id
_entity_poly.type
_entity_poly.pdbx_seq_one_letter_code
_entity_poly.pdbx_strand_id
1 'polypeptide(L)'
;MRSSPGPTPLAASASAELARLEAQLGQAADPWARGQLAELGDALASRVLRKVAEAGARVRNLSAFIKWLAKQEAMQRNAEGIPTAESAACCSGPFRASPQEDSISGPFYEDDVQIEVQSPYGGMSFGLSNQARIEPVSPVRQMPCRLQYHESPVRTNACIVPDLVEMEVESPPGWNSPGMQNQSPFSAVASPVANPGGMGVGCLEYQMPYSPARVSTPSPVRDITMRIQQMDGPSRRVGVMTAPSVAAWNALRATASPQMLALGELEFDRFFLIRVYLADKKIEEVLEDVNYIRYLNSLPMDCFESEIWNKFGKNFVPASDRRKNLDWDPNKTRLYHCIVEKRDDSISTIFKGPYVENTRTHLQKIVGDDNVLIVKFADIPGLVHNTDKLGIYGTFYSHVANDGILLGLRRYRFFIHKDGGKEEKLKEEKKIEKNKKCSPSVRCYFVRTESGWERDHPYDLSGHTIDQARRLFMHIHNAPTVAKYLSRFALILSKTIKLDVDLSKVHVEIIDDEPCRYDSGQIAVQDGERLIHTDGTGLISADLARKCPTSVFKGNFLKDAVDSKGHRYLTTEHPLLMQFRMFHNGYAVKGTLLVDKRLPSETIRIRPSMIKIYGDKNQFGEKSFDSLEIITTSNRPKRALTSRFLISLLHYGRVPAEYFVELLRKALEDVNKARRKPRDSLEVAFNHADLDDSMSARMILSGIQPEDETYLQFQLALMTKEERKGLKQGRIPIDECYYLMGTTDPTGTLKRDQVCVILDNGQLSGKVLVYKHPGLHFGDIHKLTATYIDGLEDIVGNSKYAIFFPTCGPRSLADEMANSDYDGDMYWVSRNPLLLERFKPRKPWVRRISPRKTEQKKPQDYPGSKLECLLFREYLKARFAPSYVLGAAADSWLAFMDRLLIGDIPKSERKVIKRKMLDLVDIYYLALDAPKSGNKITVPEELMVKQYPHFMERGRHLPYHSASVLGKIYDEVTSQESEAGPSFKIVPLPCFTEVAVSEDYKRRWTALYQEYLRESSKLCKLENKAEKNIKFRELYQEYKWDLYRAEEFEYSPRERFDLFNEACAVYQVVYEHAMPTNEVSKCGFAWKVAGRALCQLYTLKHAGDTVLCSFSVLEGALKKNRT
;
A
#
# COMPACT_ATOMS: atom_id res chain seq x y z
N MET A 1 22.63 -43.87 32.57
CA MET A 1 21.26 -43.73 33.13
C MET A 1 20.50 -45.03 32.91
N ARG A 2 19.28 -45.17 33.47
CA ARG A 2 18.41 -46.35 33.26
C ARG A 2 18.09 -46.52 31.77
N SER A 3 17.85 -47.77 31.34
CA SER A 3 17.37 -48.08 29.98
C SER A 3 15.98 -47.47 29.74
N SER A 4 15.79 -46.89 28.56
CA SER A 4 14.48 -46.38 28.13
C SER A 4 13.46 -47.53 28.00
N PRO A 5 12.17 -47.31 28.34
CA PRO A 5 11.12 -48.26 27.97
C PRO A 5 11.03 -48.43 26.45
N GLY A 6 10.68 -49.63 26.00
CA GLY A 6 10.28 -49.86 24.61
C GLY A 6 8.95 -49.15 24.28
N PRO A 7 8.63 -48.94 22.99
CA PRO A 7 7.39 -48.28 22.58
C PRO A 7 6.17 -49.08 23.05
N THR A 8 5.19 -48.36 23.63
CA THR A 8 3.95 -48.95 24.14
C THR A 8 3.19 -49.66 23.02
N PRO A 9 2.76 -50.93 23.18
CA PRO A 9 1.96 -51.62 22.17
C PRO A 9 0.57 -50.99 22.05
N LEU A 10 0.01 -51.00 20.85
CA LEU A 10 -1.36 -50.57 20.58
C LEU A 10 -2.35 -51.52 21.28
N ALA A 11 -3.42 -50.97 21.88
CA ALA A 11 -4.45 -51.76 22.54
C ALA A 11 -5.10 -52.77 21.57
N ALA A 12 -5.46 -53.95 22.07
CA ALA A 12 -5.93 -55.07 21.23
C ALA A 12 -7.20 -54.73 20.42
N SER A 13 -8.10 -53.93 21.00
CA SER A 13 -9.26 -53.28 20.39
C SER A 13 -8.87 -52.45 19.16
N ALA A 14 -8.09 -51.38 19.36
CA ALA A 14 -7.61 -50.53 18.28
C ALA A 14 -6.73 -51.28 17.26
N SER A 15 -5.96 -52.29 17.69
CA SER A 15 -5.14 -53.10 16.78
C SER A 15 -5.96 -54.01 15.88
N ALA A 16 -7.08 -54.56 16.37
CA ALA A 16 -7.98 -55.39 15.56
C ALA A 16 -8.76 -54.54 14.53
N GLU A 17 -9.23 -53.36 14.93
CA GLU A 17 -9.93 -52.45 14.01
C GLU A 17 -8.98 -51.80 12.99
N LEU A 18 -7.73 -51.51 13.38
CA LEU A 18 -6.69 -51.13 12.43
C LEU A 18 -6.42 -52.25 11.42
N ALA A 19 -6.26 -53.51 11.85
CA ALA A 19 -6.04 -54.63 10.94
C ALA A 19 -7.19 -54.82 9.93
N ARG A 20 -8.44 -54.57 10.34
CA ARG A 20 -9.60 -54.50 9.43
C ARG A 20 -9.46 -53.40 8.38
N LEU A 21 -9.09 -52.20 8.80
CA LEU A 21 -8.94 -51.05 7.90
C LEU A 21 -7.75 -51.21 6.94
N GLU A 22 -6.65 -51.80 7.42
CA GLU A 22 -5.49 -52.15 6.59
C GLU A 22 -5.87 -53.16 5.48
N ALA A 23 -6.68 -54.17 5.82
CA ALA A 23 -7.22 -55.13 4.86
C ALA A 23 -8.25 -54.50 3.89
N GLN A 24 -9.14 -53.64 4.38
CA GLN A 24 -10.16 -52.96 3.56
C GLN A 24 -9.55 -51.94 2.57
N LEU A 25 -8.45 -51.29 2.95
CA LEU A 25 -7.80 -50.24 2.16
C LEU A 25 -6.57 -50.71 1.36
N GLY A 26 -6.19 -52.00 1.50
CA GLY A 26 -5.03 -52.59 0.82
C GLY A 26 -3.69 -51.96 1.20
N GLN A 27 -3.58 -51.41 2.41
CA GLN A 27 -2.45 -50.61 2.87
C GLN A 27 -2.14 -50.94 4.33
N ALA A 28 -0.91 -51.31 4.68
CA ALA A 28 -0.50 -51.43 6.08
C ALA A 28 -0.08 -50.07 6.65
N ALA A 29 -0.41 -49.78 7.91
CA ALA A 29 0.10 -48.61 8.61
C ALA A 29 1.56 -48.86 9.06
N ASP A 30 2.42 -47.85 8.90
CA ASP A 30 3.83 -47.96 9.30
C ASP A 30 3.99 -47.96 10.84
N PRO A 31 5.11 -48.48 11.39
CA PRO A 31 5.31 -48.59 12.84
C PRO A 31 5.17 -47.27 13.60
N TRP A 32 5.48 -46.13 12.98
CA TRP A 32 5.32 -44.81 13.60
C TRP A 32 3.86 -44.35 13.59
N ALA A 33 3.05 -44.70 12.57
CA ALA A 33 1.60 -44.49 12.61
C ALA A 33 0.93 -45.33 13.71
N ARG A 34 1.38 -46.58 13.89
CA ARG A 34 0.90 -47.46 14.97
C ARG A 34 1.33 -46.97 16.37
N GLY A 35 2.56 -46.45 16.49
CA GLY A 35 3.05 -45.80 17.72
C GLY A 35 2.22 -44.56 18.11
N GLN A 36 1.92 -43.67 17.16
CA GLN A 36 1.07 -42.50 17.41
C GLN A 36 -0.36 -42.86 17.85
N LEU A 37 -0.91 -43.99 17.38
CA LEU A 37 -2.18 -44.50 17.91
C LEU A 37 -2.04 -45.05 19.35
N ALA A 38 -0.93 -45.70 19.68
CA ALA A 38 -0.69 -46.21 21.04
C ALA A 38 -0.48 -45.06 22.06
N GLU A 39 0.23 -43.99 21.66
CA GLU A 39 0.44 -42.78 22.49
C GLU A 39 -0.86 -42.05 22.85
N LEU A 40 -1.89 -42.12 22.01
CA LEU A 40 -3.19 -41.49 22.25
C LEU A 40 -4.03 -42.19 23.33
N GLY A 41 -3.82 -43.49 23.55
CA GLY A 41 -4.70 -44.33 24.36
C GLY A 41 -5.98 -44.77 23.64
N ASP A 42 -6.55 -45.90 24.06
CA ASP A 42 -7.49 -46.70 23.27
C ASP A 42 -8.76 -45.95 22.81
N ALA A 43 -9.36 -45.15 23.68
CA ALA A 43 -10.57 -44.38 23.34
C ALA A 43 -10.31 -43.35 22.23
N LEU A 44 -9.15 -42.70 22.22
CA LEU A 44 -8.78 -41.70 21.21
C LEU A 44 -8.27 -42.38 19.92
N ALA A 45 -7.50 -43.45 20.04
CA ALA A 45 -7.11 -44.30 18.92
C ALA A 45 -8.36 -44.81 18.16
N SER A 46 -9.38 -45.25 18.89
CA SER A 46 -10.67 -45.68 18.35
C SER A 46 -11.43 -44.55 17.63
N ARG A 47 -11.34 -43.29 18.07
CA ARG A 47 -11.89 -42.14 17.33
C ARG A 47 -11.14 -41.91 16.01
N VAL A 48 -9.81 -41.99 16.02
CA VAL A 48 -8.99 -41.85 14.80
C VAL A 48 -9.34 -42.94 13.80
N LEU A 49 -9.36 -44.21 14.22
CA LEU A 49 -9.67 -45.33 13.34
C LEU A 49 -11.10 -45.26 12.77
N ARG A 50 -12.09 -44.80 13.55
CA ARG A 50 -13.45 -44.56 13.03
C ARG A 50 -13.47 -43.48 11.94
N LYS A 51 -12.75 -42.37 12.12
CA LYS A 51 -12.60 -41.31 11.09
C LYS A 51 -11.86 -41.81 9.84
N VAL A 52 -10.97 -42.80 9.97
CA VAL A 52 -10.37 -43.51 8.83
C VAL A 52 -11.42 -44.37 8.10
N ALA A 53 -12.25 -45.12 8.84
CA ALA A 53 -13.34 -45.92 8.29
C ALA A 53 -14.35 -45.06 7.51
N GLU A 54 -14.78 -43.94 8.10
CA GLU A 54 -15.71 -42.96 7.51
C GLU A 54 -15.17 -42.33 6.22
N ALA A 55 -13.85 -42.18 6.08
CA ALA A 55 -13.21 -41.67 4.87
C ALA A 55 -13.14 -42.69 3.72
N GLY A 56 -13.17 -43.99 4.03
CA GLY A 56 -13.20 -45.10 3.08
C GLY A 56 -12.15 -45.01 1.96
N ALA A 57 -12.57 -45.26 0.72
CA ALA A 57 -11.71 -45.29 -0.47
C ALA A 57 -11.04 -43.94 -0.85
N ARG A 58 -11.22 -42.87 -0.05
CA ARG A 58 -10.53 -41.58 -0.25
C ARG A 58 -9.13 -41.55 0.40
N VAL A 59 -8.78 -42.53 1.23
CA VAL A 59 -7.50 -42.61 1.96
C VAL A 59 -6.34 -43.04 1.03
N ARG A 60 -5.66 -42.06 0.43
CA ARG A 60 -4.52 -42.27 -0.50
C ARG A 60 -3.23 -42.77 0.17
N ASN A 61 -3.08 -42.57 1.48
CA ASN A 61 -1.97 -43.08 2.28
C ASN A 61 -2.43 -43.23 3.73
N LEU A 62 -2.63 -44.47 4.16
CA LEU A 62 -3.19 -44.79 5.49
C LEU A 62 -2.33 -44.23 6.64
N SER A 63 -1.02 -44.47 6.61
CA SER A 63 -0.09 -44.01 7.65
C SER A 63 -0.10 -42.48 7.82
N ALA A 64 -0.07 -41.73 6.72
CA ALA A 64 -0.07 -40.27 6.75
C ALA A 64 -1.42 -39.72 7.26
N PHE A 65 -2.53 -40.36 6.89
CA PHE A 65 -3.86 -39.95 7.32
C PHE A 65 -4.10 -40.24 8.82
N ILE A 66 -3.65 -41.41 9.30
CA ILE A 66 -3.62 -41.73 10.75
C ILE A 66 -2.77 -40.70 11.51
N LYS A 67 -1.55 -40.41 11.06
CA LYS A 67 -0.67 -39.41 11.70
C LYS A 67 -1.27 -38.01 11.73
N TRP A 68 -1.97 -37.60 10.66
CA TRP A 68 -2.65 -36.31 10.61
C TRP A 68 -3.84 -36.26 11.60
N LEU A 69 -4.72 -37.25 11.58
CA LEU A 69 -5.86 -37.34 12.50
C LEU A 69 -5.41 -37.41 13.97
N ALA A 70 -4.41 -38.25 14.27
CA ALA A 70 -3.87 -38.40 15.62
C ALA A 70 -3.34 -37.07 16.17
N LYS A 71 -2.66 -36.29 15.33
CA LYS A 71 -2.15 -34.96 15.70
C LYS A 71 -3.26 -33.93 15.93
N GLN A 72 -4.39 -34.02 15.22
CA GLN A 72 -5.56 -33.17 15.48
C GLN A 72 -6.21 -33.49 16.84
N GLU A 73 -6.42 -34.78 17.15
CA GLU A 73 -6.99 -35.20 18.44
C GLU A 73 -6.09 -34.80 19.63
N ALA A 74 -4.77 -34.94 19.48
CA ALA A 74 -3.81 -34.49 20.48
C ALA A 74 -3.80 -32.96 20.68
N MET A 75 -3.99 -32.18 19.61
CA MET A 75 -4.10 -30.71 19.70
C MET A 75 -5.38 -30.28 20.42
N GLN A 76 -6.51 -30.95 20.19
CA GLN A 76 -7.77 -30.65 20.89
C GLN A 76 -7.67 -30.92 22.40
N ARG A 77 -7.11 -32.07 22.81
CA ARG A 77 -6.88 -32.39 24.22
C ARG A 77 -6.02 -31.33 24.95
N ASN A 78 -5.03 -30.76 24.26
CA ASN A 78 -4.18 -29.72 24.84
C ASN A 78 -4.84 -28.34 24.93
N ALA A 79 -5.94 -28.09 24.21
CA ALA A 79 -6.72 -26.86 24.32
C ALA A 79 -7.70 -26.90 25.52
N GLU A 80 -8.24 -28.07 25.85
CA GLU A 80 -9.14 -28.28 27.00
C GLU A 80 -8.39 -28.20 28.37
N GLY A 81 -7.06 -28.30 28.36
CA GLY A 81 -6.22 -28.28 29.57
C GLY A 81 -5.81 -26.90 30.09
N ILE A 82 -6.36 -25.80 29.56
CA ILE A 82 -5.98 -24.42 29.92
C ILE A 82 -7.01 -23.82 30.89
N PRO A 83 -6.65 -23.48 32.15
CA PRO A 83 -7.56 -22.82 33.08
C PRO A 83 -8.00 -21.43 32.60
N THR A 84 -9.28 -21.12 32.75
CA THR A 84 -9.85 -19.79 32.48
C THR A 84 -9.51 -18.79 33.59
N ALA A 85 -9.54 -17.49 33.24
CA ALA A 85 -8.92 -16.41 34.01
C ALA A 85 -9.55 -16.11 35.40
N GLU A 86 -10.70 -16.69 35.73
CA GLU A 86 -11.40 -16.46 37.00
C GLU A 86 -10.64 -17.06 38.21
N SER A 87 -9.83 -18.10 37.99
CA SER A 87 -9.11 -18.81 39.07
C SER A 87 -7.89 -18.05 39.65
N ALA A 88 -7.49 -16.90 39.07
CA ALA A 88 -6.23 -16.23 39.40
C ALA A 88 -6.37 -15.01 40.35
N ALA A 89 -7.59 -14.67 40.78
CA ALA A 89 -7.88 -13.39 41.45
C ALA A 89 -7.55 -13.32 42.96
N CYS A 90 -6.83 -14.29 43.53
CA CYS A 90 -6.64 -14.40 44.99
C CYS A 90 -5.17 -14.63 45.42
N CYS A 91 -4.31 -13.61 45.33
CA CYS A 91 -3.04 -13.53 46.10
C CYS A 91 -2.47 -12.08 46.24
N SER A 92 -2.81 -11.42 47.34
CA SER A 92 -2.00 -10.45 48.15
C SER A 92 -0.97 -9.45 47.55
N GLY A 93 -1.12 -8.16 47.91
CA GLY A 93 -0.09 -7.42 48.70
C GLY A 93 0.81 -6.33 48.02
N PRO A 94 0.78 -5.06 48.49
CA PRO A 94 1.68 -3.97 48.02
C PRO A 94 2.58 -3.31 49.12
N PHE A 95 3.66 -2.60 48.76
CA PHE A 95 4.42 -1.66 49.66
C PHE A 95 5.18 -0.51 48.93
N ARG A 96 5.92 0.37 49.66
CA ARG A 96 6.38 1.75 49.29
C ARG A 96 7.92 1.98 49.41
N ALA A 97 8.49 3.07 48.81
CA ALA A 97 9.42 4.09 49.41
C ALA A 97 10.47 4.77 48.45
N SER A 98 11.14 5.87 48.89
CA SER A 98 12.18 6.74 48.24
C SER A 98 12.79 7.71 49.33
N PRO A 99 13.63 8.80 49.11
CA PRO A 99 14.23 9.47 47.92
C PRO A 99 15.72 9.97 48.11
N GLN A 100 16.12 11.14 47.55
CA GLN A 100 17.35 12.01 47.76
C GLN A 100 18.74 11.62 47.16
N GLU A 101 19.76 12.50 46.92
CA GLU A 101 19.87 13.94 46.47
C GLU A 101 21.36 14.35 46.15
N ASP A 102 21.64 15.63 45.78
CA ASP A 102 22.90 16.46 45.83
C ASP A 102 24.04 16.55 44.73
N SER A 103 24.02 17.64 43.94
CA SER A 103 24.84 18.90 43.93
C SER A 103 26.41 19.05 43.77
N ILE A 104 26.83 20.19 43.12
CA ILE A 104 28.00 21.14 43.35
C ILE A 104 29.16 21.36 42.28
N SER A 105 29.38 22.64 41.91
CA SER A 105 30.62 23.39 41.46
C SER A 105 31.15 23.50 39.99
N GLY A 106 31.87 24.63 39.71
CA GLY A 106 32.63 25.04 38.48
C GLY A 106 34.10 25.41 38.82
N PRO A 107 34.77 26.51 38.35
CA PRO A 107 34.39 27.60 37.40
C PRO A 107 35.56 28.15 36.45
N PHE A 108 35.37 29.36 35.85
CA PHE A 108 36.34 30.42 35.43
C PHE A 108 36.91 30.64 33.97
N TYR A 109 36.98 31.95 33.60
CA TYR A 109 37.88 32.70 32.67
C TYR A 109 37.89 32.43 31.13
N GLU A 110 38.12 33.39 30.20
CA GLU A 110 37.99 34.88 30.13
C GLU A 110 38.00 35.40 28.64
N ASP A 111 37.83 36.71 28.42
CA ASP A 111 38.19 37.60 27.28
C ASP A 111 37.66 37.46 25.80
N ASP A 112 36.66 38.30 25.48
CA ASP A 112 36.73 39.61 24.74
C ASP A 112 36.86 39.77 23.18
N VAL A 113 36.49 40.99 22.72
CA VAL A 113 36.73 41.72 21.43
C VAL A 113 35.72 41.63 20.25
N GLN A 114 34.84 42.66 20.19
CA GLN A 114 34.43 43.55 19.05
C GLN A 114 33.91 42.94 17.70
N ILE A 115 32.68 43.25 17.22
CA ILE A 115 32.21 44.46 16.46
C ILE A 115 32.87 44.54 15.06
N GLU A 116 32.17 44.61 13.91
CA GLU A 116 31.18 45.63 13.51
C GLU A 116 30.08 45.15 12.50
N VAL A 117 29.27 46.08 11.98
CA VAL A 117 28.00 45.89 11.25
C VAL A 117 28.07 46.47 9.82
N GLN A 118 27.48 45.76 8.83
CA GLN A 118 26.77 46.43 7.73
C GLN A 118 25.79 45.55 6.94
N SER A 119 24.78 46.19 6.37
CA SER A 119 23.74 45.64 5.48
C SER A 119 23.44 46.69 4.40
N PRO A 120 23.14 46.29 3.15
CA PRO A 120 21.75 46.48 2.73
C PRO A 120 21.17 45.42 1.75
N TYR A 121 19.88 45.15 1.95
CA TYR A 121 18.83 44.84 0.96
C TYR A 121 19.13 44.22 -0.41
N GLY A 122 18.49 43.07 -0.66
CA GLY A 122 18.24 42.53 -2.01
C GLY A 122 17.26 41.35 -1.96
N GLY A 123 15.96 41.58 -2.22
CA GLY A 123 14.92 40.58 -2.02
C GLY A 123 14.44 39.89 -3.30
N MET A 124 14.15 38.58 -3.22
CA MET A 124 12.88 37.99 -3.70
C MET A 124 12.73 36.52 -3.29
N SER A 125 11.48 36.04 -3.22
CA SER A 125 11.09 34.77 -2.62
C SER A 125 10.99 33.63 -3.64
N PHE A 126 11.73 32.53 -3.40
CA PHE A 126 11.54 31.25 -4.09
C PHE A 126 11.00 30.20 -3.10
N GLY A 127 9.71 29.90 -3.16
CA GLY A 127 9.06 28.90 -2.30
C GLY A 127 9.32 27.45 -2.74
N LEU A 128 9.54 26.55 -1.79
CA LEU A 128 9.73 25.10 -2.00
C LEU A 128 9.10 24.26 -0.86
N SER A 129 9.01 22.94 -1.09
CA SER A 129 8.69 21.83 -0.15
C SER A 129 7.36 21.87 0.64
N ASN A 130 6.26 21.48 0.01
CA ASN A 130 4.94 21.35 0.67
C ASN A 130 4.67 19.98 1.31
N GLN A 131 4.01 19.89 2.47
CA GLN A 131 3.71 18.62 3.16
C GLN A 131 2.21 18.38 3.45
N ALA A 132 1.44 17.92 2.45
CA ALA A 132 -0.01 17.67 2.61
C ALA A 132 -0.52 16.32 2.05
N ARG A 133 0.13 15.20 2.40
CA ARG A 133 -0.50 13.85 2.36
C ARG A 133 0.28 12.81 3.17
N ILE A 134 -0.11 12.60 4.44
CA ILE A 134 0.55 11.64 5.34
C ILE A 134 -0.49 10.74 6.02
N GLU A 135 -0.82 9.61 5.38
CA GLU A 135 -1.15 8.36 6.06
C GLU A 135 0.12 7.77 6.73
N PRO A 136 0.01 6.92 7.76
CA PRO A 136 1.16 6.36 8.50
C PRO A 136 2.03 5.36 7.71
N VAL A 137 3.07 4.84 8.39
CA VAL A 137 4.09 3.83 7.98
C VAL A 137 5.43 4.37 7.41
N SER A 138 6.51 3.77 7.93
CA SER A 138 7.95 3.69 7.58
C SER A 138 8.67 4.85 6.84
N PRO A 139 9.57 5.57 7.53
CA PRO A 139 10.57 6.47 6.92
C PRO A 139 11.92 5.77 6.63
N VAL A 140 12.86 6.52 6.01
CA VAL A 140 13.99 5.96 5.22
C VAL A 140 15.26 6.84 5.25
N ARG A 141 16.03 6.82 6.37
CA ARG A 141 17.49 7.01 6.61
C ARG A 141 18.39 7.89 5.67
N GLN A 142 19.19 8.81 6.24
CA GLN A 142 20.48 9.35 5.73
C GLN A 142 21.51 9.50 6.89
N MET A 143 22.76 9.90 6.62
CA MET A 143 23.87 10.05 7.60
C MET A 143 24.61 11.40 7.44
N PRO A 144 25.41 11.84 8.45
CA PRO A 144 25.72 13.27 8.67
C PRO A 144 27.13 13.74 8.26
N CYS A 145 27.31 15.07 8.25
CA CYS A 145 28.59 15.76 8.44
C CYS A 145 28.62 16.49 9.81
N ARG A 146 29.81 16.84 10.30
CA ARG A 146 30.03 17.50 11.60
C ARG A 146 29.90 19.03 11.52
N LEU A 147 29.51 19.65 12.65
CA LEU A 147 29.99 20.91 13.28
C LEU A 147 28.95 21.26 14.38
N GLN A 148 29.25 21.02 15.65
CA GLN A 148 29.71 22.00 16.66
C GLN A 148 28.64 23.03 17.09
N TYR A 149 28.30 23.01 18.38
CA TYR A 149 27.32 23.86 19.08
C TYR A 149 27.98 25.11 19.69
N HIS A 150 27.17 26.13 20.01
CA HIS A 150 27.28 26.92 21.24
C HIS A 150 25.92 27.57 21.59
N GLU A 151 25.68 27.86 22.88
CA GLU A 151 24.35 28.08 23.47
C GLU A 151 24.48 28.76 24.86
N SER A 152 23.47 29.35 25.54
CA SER A 152 22.02 29.50 25.25
C SER A 152 21.32 30.76 25.83
N PRO A 153 21.45 31.14 27.13
CA PRO A 153 20.33 31.83 27.85
C PRO A 153 20.65 33.30 28.30
N VAL A 154 19.80 34.12 28.95
CA VAL A 154 18.85 33.90 30.07
C VAL A 154 17.69 34.94 30.14
N ARG A 155 16.49 34.44 30.52
CA ARG A 155 15.29 35.05 31.21
C ARG A 155 15.18 36.57 31.50
N THR A 156 13.93 37.05 31.58
CA THR A 156 13.33 37.56 32.87
C THR A 156 11.79 37.52 32.86
N ASN A 157 11.14 37.72 34.01
CA ASN A 157 9.74 37.35 34.28
C ASN A 157 8.76 38.54 34.38
N ALA A 158 7.47 38.30 34.12
CA ALA A 158 6.35 38.96 34.80
C ALA A 158 5.06 38.10 34.72
N CYS A 159 4.25 38.05 35.79
CA CYS A 159 2.95 37.38 35.81
C CYS A 159 1.82 38.41 36.00
N ILE A 160 0.77 38.36 35.17
CA ILE A 160 -0.49 39.08 35.39
C ILE A 160 -1.69 38.18 35.01
N VAL A 161 -2.73 38.22 35.85
CA VAL A 161 -4.06 37.59 35.79
C VAL A 161 -5.03 38.72 36.26
N PRO A 162 -6.28 38.90 35.77
CA PRO A 162 -7.22 37.95 35.13
C PRO A 162 -7.54 38.38 33.65
N ASP A 163 -8.70 38.20 32.98
CA ASP A 163 -10.05 37.77 33.38
C ASP A 163 -10.93 37.24 32.22
N LEU A 164 -12.14 36.80 32.57
CA LEU A 164 -13.25 36.35 31.72
C LEU A 164 -14.01 37.50 31.05
N VAL A 165 -14.76 37.15 29.99
CA VAL A 165 -16.21 37.41 29.79
C VAL A 165 -16.60 36.87 28.41
N GLU A 166 -17.73 36.18 28.33
CA GLU A 166 -18.30 35.68 27.07
C GLU A 166 -19.31 36.66 26.48
N MET A 167 -19.55 36.59 25.17
CA MET A 167 -20.70 37.23 24.52
C MET A 167 -21.17 36.37 23.35
N GLU A 168 -22.46 36.08 23.34
CA GLU A 168 -23.18 35.52 22.19
C GLU A 168 -23.50 36.63 21.17
N VAL A 169 -23.87 36.24 19.94
CA VAL A 169 -24.40 37.15 18.91
C VAL A 169 -25.51 36.42 18.15
N GLU A 170 -26.64 37.10 18.01
CA GLU A 170 -27.90 36.58 17.45
C GLU A 170 -27.93 36.59 15.91
N SER A 171 -29.05 36.13 15.32
CA SER A 171 -29.26 36.06 13.87
C SER A 171 -30.36 37.04 13.41
N PRO A 172 -30.16 37.83 12.33
CA PRO A 172 -31.22 38.66 11.74
C PRO A 172 -32.28 37.87 10.94
N PRO A 173 -33.51 38.40 10.75
CA PRO A 173 -34.67 37.65 10.25
C PRO A 173 -34.90 37.71 8.74
N GLY A 174 -35.79 36.83 8.25
CA GLY A 174 -36.24 36.77 6.85
C GLY A 174 -37.36 37.77 6.49
N TRP A 175 -37.67 37.88 5.20
CA TRP A 175 -38.65 38.82 4.62
C TRP A 175 -39.71 38.07 3.78
N ASN A 176 -40.91 38.66 3.65
CA ASN A 176 -42.12 38.03 3.12
C ASN A 176 -42.32 38.14 1.60
N SER A 177 -43.16 37.26 1.05
CA SER A 177 -43.79 37.36 -0.29
C SER A 177 -44.86 38.49 -0.33
N PRO A 178 -45.31 38.96 -1.52
CA PRO A 178 -46.30 38.24 -2.36
C PRO A 178 -45.97 38.31 -3.89
N GLY A 179 -46.74 37.74 -4.83
CA GLY A 179 -47.90 36.84 -4.80
C GLY A 179 -48.72 36.89 -6.12
N MET A 180 -49.59 35.89 -6.39
CA MET A 180 -50.46 35.75 -7.59
C MET A 180 -49.72 35.55 -8.93
N GLN A 181 -50.23 34.93 -10.02
CA GLN A 181 -51.50 34.25 -10.41
C GLN A 181 -51.19 33.36 -11.66
N ASN A 182 -52.00 32.47 -12.28
CA ASN A 182 -53.34 31.88 -12.06
C ASN A 182 -53.47 30.54 -12.89
N GLN A 183 -54.66 29.93 -12.91
CA GLN A 183 -55.27 29.04 -13.93
C GLN A 183 -54.76 27.59 -14.13
N SER A 184 -55.61 26.67 -13.64
CA SER A 184 -55.87 25.27 -14.05
C SER A 184 -56.97 25.24 -15.18
N PRO A 185 -57.69 24.14 -15.56
CA PRO A 185 -57.79 22.77 -15.01
C PRO A 185 -57.96 21.61 -16.06
N PHE A 186 -58.52 20.46 -15.60
CA PHE A 186 -58.92 19.22 -16.31
C PHE A 186 -57.77 18.24 -16.68
N SER A 187 -57.85 16.89 -16.63
CA SER A 187 -58.69 15.79 -16.06
C SER A 187 -58.68 14.62 -17.06
N ALA A 188 -58.85 13.32 -16.77
CA ALA A 188 -58.72 12.46 -15.58
C ALA A 188 -58.98 10.97 -16.00
N VAL A 189 -58.91 10.01 -15.05
CA VAL A 189 -59.56 8.66 -15.05
C VAL A 189 -58.91 7.46 -15.82
N ALA A 190 -58.75 6.32 -15.09
CA ALA A 190 -58.71 4.86 -15.44
C ALA A 190 -57.68 4.30 -16.48
N SER A 191 -56.90 3.21 -16.30
CA SER A 191 -57.11 1.83 -15.77
C SER A 191 -58.16 0.97 -16.51
N PRO A 192 -58.07 -0.39 -16.61
CA PRO A 192 -56.90 -1.30 -16.49
C PRO A 192 -56.93 -2.56 -17.45
N VAL A 193 -56.02 -3.55 -17.21
CA VAL A 193 -56.08 -5.01 -17.56
C VAL A 193 -56.05 -5.49 -19.04
N ALA A 194 -55.08 -6.37 -19.41
CA ALA A 194 -55.30 -7.69 -20.06
C ALA A 194 -54.01 -8.53 -20.31
N ASN A 195 -54.10 -9.85 -20.12
CA ASN A 195 -53.25 -10.95 -20.69
C ASN A 195 -54.06 -11.62 -21.84
N PRO A 196 -53.56 -12.52 -22.75
CA PRO A 196 -52.60 -13.66 -22.59
C PRO A 196 -51.61 -13.85 -23.81
N GLY A 197 -50.89 -14.96 -24.11
CA GLY A 197 -50.48 -16.20 -23.40
C GLY A 197 -50.20 -17.42 -24.34
N GLY A 198 -49.41 -18.43 -23.89
CA GLY A 198 -49.20 -19.78 -24.51
C GLY A 198 -48.14 -19.91 -25.65
N MET A 199 -47.70 -21.11 -26.12
CA MET A 199 -47.58 -22.49 -25.55
C MET A 199 -46.77 -23.45 -26.51
N GLY A 200 -46.24 -24.61 -26.02
CA GLY A 200 -45.61 -25.72 -26.81
C GLY A 200 -44.09 -25.95 -26.52
N VAL A 201 -43.46 -27.12 -26.24
CA VAL A 201 -43.56 -28.58 -26.65
C VAL A 201 -42.88 -28.88 -28.01
N GLY A 202 -42.04 -29.92 -28.25
CA GLY A 202 -41.45 -31.07 -27.48
C GLY A 202 -40.73 -32.06 -28.46
N CYS A 203 -40.10 -33.22 -28.16
CA CYS A 203 -39.55 -33.90 -26.95
C CYS A 203 -38.76 -35.21 -27.34
N LEU A 204 -37.77 -35.67 -26.53
CA LEU A 204 -37.15 -37.05 -26.46
C LEU A 204 -36.30 -37.56 -27.67
N GLU A 205 -35.47 -38.63 -27.66
CA GLU A 205 -35.13 -39.72 -26.70
C GLU A 205 -33.71 -40.38 -26.91
N TYR A 206 -33.10 -40.98 -25.84
CA TYR A 206 -32.02 -42.03 -25.64
C TYR A 206 -31.07 -42.54 -26.79
N GLN A 207 -29.95 -43.30 -26.60
CA GLN A 207 -29.51 -44.30 -25.59
C GLN A 207 -27.94 -44.48 -25.50
N MET A 208 -27.44 -45.34 -24.59
CA MET A 208 -26.01 -45.69 -24.28
C MET A 208 -25.80 -47.24 -24.40
N PRO A 209 -24.60 -47.86 -24.60
CA PRO A 209 -23.60 -48.06 -23.50
C PRO A 209 -22.09 -48.36 -23.86
N TYR A 210 -21.28 -48.63 -22.79
CA TYR A 210 -19.94 -49.27 -22.71
C TYR A 210 -18.63 -48.45 -22.79
N SER A 211 -17.53 -49.11 -22.37
CA SER A 211 -16.19 -48.62 -21.96
C SER A 211 -15.20 -49.82 -22.05
N PRO A 212 -13.83 -49.71 -21.96
CA PRO A 212 -13.04 -48.67 -21.26
C PRO A 212 -11.69 -48.27 -21.94
N ALA A 213 -10.76 -47.72 -21.13
CA ALA A 213 -9.31 -47.53 -21.31
C ALA A 213 -8.80 -46.09 -21.61
N ARG A 214 -7.49 -45.86 -21.35
CA ARG A 214 -6.85 -44.54 -21.19
C ARG A 214 -6.12 -44.07 -22.47
N VAL A 215 -6.33 -42.82 -22.90
CA VAL A 215 -5.39 -42.04 -23.71
C VAL A 215 -5.44 -40.56 -23.27
N SER A 216 -4.31 -39.85 -23.36
CA SER A 216 -4.17 -38.42 -23.04
C SER A 216 -4.92 -37.50 -24.03
N THR A 217 -5.46 -36.38 -23.56
CA THR A 217 -6.22 -35.41 -24.39
C THR A 217 -5.42 -34.14 -24.74
N PRO A 218 -5.11 -33.89 -26.03
CA PRO A 218 -4.78 -32.57 -26.55
C PRO A 218 -6.03 -31.68 -26.67
N SER A 219 -5.88 -30.36 -26.70
CA SER A 219 -7.00 -29.41 -26.83
C SER A 219 -7.48 -29.28 -28.31
N PRO A 220 -8.80 -29.44 -28.60
CA PRO A 220 -9.30 -29.53 -29.97
C PRO A 220 -9.71 -28.16 -30.57
N VAL A 221 -8.74 -27.34 -30.98
CA VAL A 221 -9.00 -26.12 -31.79
C VAL A 221 -7.95 -25.96 -32.90
N ARG A 222 -7.97 -26.82 -33.93
CA ARG A 222 -7.11 -26.69 -35.13
C ARG A 222 -7.74 -27.01 -36.50
N ASP A 223 -8.70 -27.95 -36.60
CA ASP A 223 -9.07 -28.51 -37.91
C ASP A 223 -10.21 -27.83 -38.70
N ILE A 224 -10.80 -26.73 -38.19
CA ILE A 224 -11.86 -26.01 -38.93
C ILE A 224 -11.27 -24.97 -39.92
N THR A 225 -10.17 -24.30 -39.57
CA THR A 225 -9.65 -23.16 -40.34
C THR A 225 -9.02 -23.56 -41.69
N MET A 226 -8.39 -24.75 -41.78
CA MET A 226 -7.68 -25.17 -43.00
C MET A 226 -8.57 -25.60 -44.17
N ARG A 227 -9.90 -25.76 -43.99
CA ARG A 227 -10.81 -26.21 -45.07
C ARG A 227 -11.50 -25.07 -45.85
N ILE A 228 -11.22 -23.81 -45.51
CA ILE A 228 -11.84 -22.65 -46.19
C ILE A 228 -10.90 -22.02 -47.25
N GLN A 229 -9.60 -22.37 -47.25
CA GLN A 229 -8.61 -21.81 -48.20
C GLN A 229 -8.41 -22.62 -49.50
N GLN A 230 -9.32 -23.53 -49.85
CA GLN A 230 -9.23 -24.35 -51.08
C GLN A 230 -10.53 -24.44 -51.88
N MET A 231 -11.20 -23.31 -52.13
CA MET A 231 -12.18 -23.16 -53.22
C MET A 231 -12.17 -21.72 -53.79
N ASP A 232 -11.11 -21.34 -54.51
CA ASP A 232 -11.11 -20.14 -55.35
C ASP A 232 -11.76 -20.44 -56.70
N GLY A 233 -12.98 -19.92 -56.90
CA GLY A 233 -13.69 -19.91 -58.18
C GLY A 233 -13.73 -18.51 -58.79
N PRO A 234 -13.54 -18.32 -60.10
CA PRO A 234 -13.33 -16.98 -60.67
C PRO A 234 -14.62 -16.18 -60.81
N SER A 235 -14.86 -15.19 -59.93
CA SER A 235 -15.79 -14.10 -60.27
C SER A 235 -15.55 -12.76 -59.56
N ARG A 236 -15.50 -11.72 -60.41
CA ARG A 236 -15.81 -10.29 -60.18
C ARG A 236 -15.25 -9.62 -58.91
N ARG A 237 -14.24 -8.78 -59.14
CA ARG A 237 -13.81 -7.72 -58.21
C ARG A 237 -14.99 -6.84 -57.79
N VAL A 238 -15.22 -6.72 -56.49
CA VAL A 238 -15.79 -5.53 -55.85
C VAL A 238 -14.74 -5.04 -54.84
N GLY A 239 -14.48 -3.73 -54.81
CA GLY A 239 -13.37 -3.16 -54.06
C GLY A 239 -13.59 -3.14 -52.55
N VAL A 240 -13.27 -4.23 -51.85
CA VAL A 240 -13.16 -4.22 -50.39
C VAL A 240 -11.89 -3.46 -50.01
N MET A 241 -12.04 -2.29 -49.38
CA MET A 241 -10.91 -1.60 -48.76
C MET A 241 -10.35 -2.45 -47.62
N THR A 242 -9.07 -2.78 -47.67
CA THR A 242 -8.37 -3.41 -46.55
C THR A 242 -8.44 -2.52 -45.31
N ALA A 243 -8.71 -3.11 -44.14
CA ALA A 243 -8.76 -2.36 -42.89
C ALA A 243 -7.45 -1.57 -42.67
N PRO A 244 -7.51 -0.33 -42.14
CA PRO A 244 -6.35 0.56 -42.04
C PRO A 244 -5.23 0.00 -41.15
N SER A 245 -5.53 -0.96 -40.28
CA SER A 245 -4.54 -1.79 -39.60
C SER A 245 -3.67 -2.56 -40.60
N VAL A 246 -4.24 -3.47 -41.39
CA VAL A 246 -3.49 -4.37 -42.30
C VAL A 246 -2.53 -3.59 -43.23
N ALA A 247 -2.94 -2.42 -43.71
CA ALA A 247 -2.08 -1.53 -44.51
C ALA A 247 -0.87 -1.00 -43.73
N ALA A 248 -1.06 -0.51 -42.50
CA ALA A 248 0.02 0.00 -41.65
C ALA A 248 0.97 -1.11 -41.17
N TRP A 249 0.46 -2.31 -40.93
CA TRP A 249 1.24 -3.47 -40.50
C TRP A 249 2.18 -3.95 -41.61
N ASN A 250 1.68 -3.98 -42.85
CA ASN A 250 2.53 -4.23 -44.03
C ASN A 250 3.63 -3.16 -44.18
N ALA A 251 3.36 -1.88 -43.89
CA ALA A 251 4.36 -0.82 -43.99
C ALA A 251 5.50 -0.93 -42.94
N LEU A 252 5.16 -1.25 -41.68
CA LEU A 252 6.16 -1.49 -40.61
C LEU A 252 7.04 -2.70 -40.91
N ARG A 253 6.49 -3.74 -41.56
CA ARG A 253 7.22 -4.94 -41.95
C ARG A 253 8.05 -4.76 -43.21
N ALA A 254 7.52 -4.11 -44.25
CA ALA A 254 8.20 -3.93 -45.53
C ALA A 254 9.46 -3.05 -45.44
N THR A 255 9.64 -2.34 -44.32
CA THR A 255 10.81 -1.50 -44.01
C THR A 255 11.71 -2.09 -42.91
N ALA A 256 11.41 -3.30 -42.42
CA ALA A 256 12.17 -3.95 -41.35
C ALA A 256 13.40 -4.71 -41.89
N SER A 257 14.51 -4.64 -41.14
CA SER A 257 15.71 -5.45 -41.41
C SER A 257 15.49 -6.93 -41.07
N PRO A 258 16.28 -7.86 -41.65
CA PRO A 258 16.28 -9.26 -41.23
C PRO A 258 16.52 -9.45 -39.73
N GLN A 259 17.38 -8.62 -39.12
CA GLN A 259 17.64 -8.58 -37.68
C GLN A 259 16.39 -8.17 -36.89
N MET A 260 15.69 -7.11 -37.32
CA MET A 260 14.48 -6.61 -36.67
C MET A 260 13.30 -7.58 -36.78
N LEU A 261 13.22 -8.35 -37.86
CA LEU A 261 12.27 -9.44 -38.01
C LEU A 261 12.61 -10.61 -37.06
N ALA A 262 13.88 -11.02 -37.01
CA ALA A 262 14.35 -12.10 -36.14
C ALA A 262 14.26 -11.78 -34.64
N LEU A 263 14.35 -10.50 -34.24
CA LEU A 263 14.04 -10.10 -32.86
C LEU A 263 12.60 -10.43 -32.44
N GLY A 264 11.67 -10.56 -33.39
CA GLY A 264 10.31 -11.07 -33.17
C GLY A 264 10.21 -12.59 -33.00
N GLU A 265 11.32 -13.33 -33.10
CA GLU A 265 11.39 -14.75 -32.74
C GLU A 265 11.64 -14.96 -31.23
N LEU A 266 11.96 -13.89 -30.49
CA LEU A 266 12.24 -13.91 -29.04
C LEU A 266 10.98 -13.65 -28.19
N GLU A 267 11.06 -14.03 -26.91
CA GLU A 267 10.17 -13.52 -25.86
C GLU A 267 10.34 -11.99 -25.70
N PHE A 268 9.26 -11.24 -25.44
CA PHE A 268 9.32 -9.77 -25.37
C PHE A 268 10.31 -9.26 -24.32
N ASP A 269 10.44 -9.92 -23.17
CA ASP A 269 11.42 -9.56 -22.14
C ASP A 269 12.88 -9.63 -22.64
N ARG A 270 13.20 -10.65 -23.45
CA ARG A 270 14.52 -10.82 -24.08
C ARG A 270 14.80 -9.70 -25.06
N PHE A 271 13.85 -9.45 -25.96
CA PHE A 271 13.91 -8.34 -26.91
C PHE A 271 14.05 -6.98 -26.20
N PHE A 272 13.28 -6.75 -25.12
CA PHE A 272 13.32 -5.49 -24.37
C PHE A 272 14.68 -5.28 -23.72
N LEU A 273 15.25 -6.31 -23.09
CA LEU A 273 16.60 -6.24 -22.52
C LEU A 273 17.66 -5.93 -23.58
N ILE A 274 17.60 -6.54 -24.77
CA ILE A 274 18.48 -6.19 -25.90
C ILE A 274 18.30 -4.71 -26.26
N ARG A 275 17.07 -4.20 -26.35
CA ARG A 275 16.82 -2.77 -26.64
C ARG A 275 17.37 -1.84 -25.55
N VAL A 276 17.27 -2.22 -24.28
CA VAL A 276 17.88 -1.46 -23.16
C VAL A 276 19.41 -1.47 -23.29
N TYR A 277 20.02 -2.61 -23.63
CA TYR A 277 21.49 -2.77 -23.69
C TYR A 277 22.14 -2.22 -24.96
N LEU A 278 21.38 -2.01 -26.04
CA LEU A 278 21.81 -1.21 -27.19
C LEU A 278 21.79 0.30 -26.92
N ALA A 279 21.06 0.76 -25.89
CA ALA A 279 20.81 2.18 -25.64
C ALA A 279 20.32 2.91 -26.91
N ASP A 280 21.06 3.91 -27.40
CA ASP A 280 20.70 4.69 -28.58
C ASP A 280 21.11 4.02 -29.91
N LYS A 281 21.84 2.89 -29.90
CA LYS A 281 22.24 2.15 -31.10
C LYS A 281 21.10 1.36 -31.74
N LYS A 282 21.16 1.20 -33.06
CA LYS A 282 20.36 0.23 -33.82
C LYS A 282 20.94 -1.19 -33.67
N ILE A 283 20.13 -2.25 -33.87
CA ILE A 283 20.64 -3.63 -33.83
C ILE A 283 21.53 -3.90 -35.05
N GLU A 284 21.19 -3.31 -36.18
CA GLU A 284 21.88 -3.40 -37.47
C GLU A 284 23.27 -2.74 -37.45
N GLU A 285 23.55 -1.85 -36.49
CA GLU A 285 24.88 -1.24 -36.27
C GLU A 285 25.83 -2.13 -35.43
N VAL A 286 25.32 -3.22 -34.85
CA VAL A 286 26.05 -4.03 -33.85
C VAL A 286 25.93 -5.54 -34.11
N LEU A 287 25.05 -5.97 -35.03
CA LEU A 287 24.84 -7.38 -35.36
C LEU A 287 24.56 -7.61 -36.85
N GLU A 288 25.49 -8.27 -37.52
CA GLU A 288 25.37 -8.68 -38.93
C GLU A 288 24.62 -10.02 -39.07
N ASP A 289 24.98 -11.03 -38.28
CA ASP A 289 24.38 -12.37 -38.36
C ASP A 289 23.07 -12.50 -37.56
N VAL A 290 22.01 -12.89 -38.27
CA VAL A 290 20.68 -13.19 -37.73
C VAL A 290 20.68 -14.46 -36.87
N ASN A 291 21.55 -15.43 -37.14
CA ASN A 291 21.54 -16.71 -36.40
C ASN A 291 21.99 -16.54 -34.94
N TYR A 292 22.79 -15.53 -34.62
CA TYR A 292 23.07 -15.14 -33.24
C TYR A 292 21.80 -14.80 -32.44
N ILE A 293 20.78 -14.16 -33.04
CA ILE A 293 19.49 -13.90 -32.37
C ILE A 293 18.77 -15.22 -32.06
N ARG A 294 18.84 -16.19 -32.96
CA ARG A 294 18.26 -17.53 -32.75
C ARG A 294 18.98 -18.33 -31.67
N TYR A 295 20.32 -18.24 -31.64
CA TYR A 295 21.14 -18.77 -30.56
C TYR A 295 20.75 -18.18 -29.20
N LEU A 296 20.61 -16.85 -29.09
CA LEU A 296 20.17 -16.18 -27.86
C LEU A 296 18.81 -16.67 -27.34
N ASN A 297 17.91 -17.14 -28.23
CA ASN A 297 16.62 -17.70 -27.83
C ASN A 297 16.74 -19.08 -27.14
N SER A 298 17.83 -19.82 -27.41
CA SER A 298 18.08 -21.14 -26.79
C SER A 298 18.67 -21.06 -25.38
N LEU A 299 19.15 -19.89 -24.96
CA LEU A 299 19.85 -19.73 -23.69
C LEU A 299 18.89 -19.65 -22.48
N PRO A 300 19.25 -20.26 -21.34
CA PRO A 300 18.71 -19.89 -20.03
C PRO A 300 18.81 -18.37 -19.80
N MET A 301 17.87 -17.79 -19.05
CA MET A 301 17.67 -16.34 -19.05
C MET A 301 18.80 -15.54 -18.36
N ASP A 302 19.48 -16.15 -17.39
CA ASP A 302 20.68 -15.68 -16.71
C ASP A 302 21.92 -15.69 -17.64
N CYS A 303 22.08 -16.77 -18.41
CA CYS A 303 23.11 -16.92 -19.43
C CYS A 303 22.86 -15.92 -20.57
N PHE A 304 21.60 -15.79 -21.01
CA PHE A 304 21.15 -14.81 -21.99
C PHE A 304 21.49 -13.38 -21.54
N GLU A 305 21.10 -12.96 -20.33
CA GLU A 305 21.37 -11.61 -19.81
C GLU A 305 22.87 -11.31 -19.76
N SER A 306 23.67 -12.29 -19.35
CA SER A 306 25.12 -12.15 -19.30
C SER A 306 25.76 -12.03 -20.69
N GLU A 307 25.27 -12.80 -21.66
CA GLU A 307 25.71 -12.75 -23.05
C GLU A 307 25.34 -11.40 -23.71
N ILE A 308 24.07 -10.98 -23.62
CA ILE A 308 23.65 -9.68 -24.20
C ILE A 308 24.24 -8.48 -23.45
N TRP A 309 24.56 -8.61 -22.15
CA TRP A 309 25.33 -7.60 -21.44
C TRP A 309 26.76 -7.51 -21.98
N ASN A 310 27.45 -8.64 -22.15
CA ASN A 310 28.83 -8.65 -22.63
C ASN A 310 28.93 -8.19 -24.09
N LYS A 311 27.94 -8.53 -24.94
CA LYS A 311 27.88 -8.18 -26.36
C LYS A 311 27.45 -6.73 -26.61
N PHE A 312 26.45 -6.24 -25.87
CA PHE A 312 25.86 -4.90 -26.08
C PHE A 312 26.05 -3.98 -24.87
N GLY A 313 25.53 -4.37 -23.70
CA GLY A 313 25.35 -3.45 -22.56
C GLY A 313 26.64 -2.88 -21.96
N LYS A 314 27.69 -3.69 -21.84
CA LYS A 314 28.93 -3.40 -21.09
C LYS A 314 29.65 -2.11 -21.50
N ASN A 315 29.52 -1.71 -22.77
CA ASN A 315 30.23 -0.57 -23.34
C ASN A 315 29.34 0.68 -23.49
N PHE A 316 28.02 0.52 -23.50
CA PHE A 316 27.06 1.60 -23.83
C PHE A 316 26.10 1.95 -22.69
N VAL A 317 25.93 1.06 -21.70
CA VAL A 317 24.99 1.22 -20.59
C VAL A 317 25.74 1.25 -19.25
N PRO A 318 25.48 2.21 -18.36
CA PRO A 318 26.06 2.23 -17.02
C PRO A 318 25.74 0.96 -16.22
N ALA A 319 26.68 0.47 -15.41
CA ALA A 319 26.47 -0.72 -14.56
C ALA A 319 25.39 -0.54 -13.45
N SER A 320 24.87 0.67 -13.24
CA SER A 320 23.62 0.89 -12.48
C SER A 320 22.40 0.30 -13.19
N ASP A 321 22.40 0.31 -14.53
CA ASP A 321 21.20 0.06 -15.31
C ASP A 321 21.06 -1.40 -15.77
N ARG A 322 22.13 -2.21 -15.66
CA ARG A 322 22.13 -3.69 -15.81
C ARG A 322 21.08 -4.36 -14.91
N ARG A 323 20.43 -5.41 -15.43
CA ARG A 323 19.35 -6.20 -14.83
C ARG A 323 19.73 -7.68 -14.67
N LYS A 324 20.86 -7.98 -14.00
CA LYS A 324 21.32 -9.36 -13.70
C LYS A 324 20.18 -10.26 -13.19
N ASN A 325 19.55 -9.83 -12.10
CA ASN A 325 18.60 -10.64 -11.33
C ASN A 325 17.18 -10.12 -11.58
N LEU A 326 16.58 -10.63 -12.66
CA LEU A 326 15.14 -10.48 -12.88
C LEU A 326 14.42 -11.68 -12.27
N ASP A 327 13.38 -11.38 -11.50
CA ASP A 327 12.53 -12.38 -10.87
C ASP A 327 11.50 -12.84 -11.90
N TRP A 328 11.67 -14.07 -12.39
CA TRP A 328 10.91 -14.61 -13.51
C TRP A 328 9.55 -15.22 -13.13
N ASP A 329 9.16 -15.15 -11.85
CA ASP A 329 7.84 -15.57 -11.37
C ASP A 329 6.71 -14.98 -12.24
N PRO A 330 5.92 -15.81 -12.96
CA PRO A 330 4.86 -15.33 -13.86
C PRO A 330 3.71 -14.63 -13.12
N ASN A 331 3.63 -14.76 -11.79
CA ASN A 331 2.67 -14.04 -10.96
C ASN A 331 3.06 -12.56 -10.76
N LYS A 332 4.34 -12.19 -10.98
CA LYS A 332 4.83 -10.82 -10.73
C LYS A 332 4.70 -9.92 -11.97
N THR A 333 4.53 -8.64 -11.69
CA THR A 333 4.24 -7.60 -12.68
C THR A 333 5.54 -7.12 -13.32
N ARG A 334 5.64 -7.13 -14.65
CA ARG A 334 6.79 -6.55 -15.36
C ARG A 334 6.47 -5.13 -15.80
N LEU A 335 7.34 -4.19 -15.43
CA LEU A 335 7.20 -2.76 -15.74
C LEU A 335 8.30 -2.34 -16.72
N TYR A 336 7.88 -2.06 -17.96
CA TYR A 336 8.74 -1.54 -19.02
C TYR A 336 8.69 -0.02 -18.99
N HIS A 337 9.84 0.65 -18.85
CA HIS A 337 9.91 2.11 -18.82
C HIS A 337 10.58 2.68 -20.07
N CYS A 338 10.14 3.86 -20.48
CA CYS A 338 10.81 4.69 -21.48
C CYS A 338 11.01 6.10 -20.94
N ILE A 339 12.19 6.70 -21.14
CA ILE A 339 12.43 8.13 -20.95
C ILE A 339 12.43 8.80 -22.32
N VAL A 340 11.68 9.89 -22.45
CA VAL A 340 11.62 10.72 -23.66
C VAL A 340 12.31 12.05 -23.35
N GLU A 341 13.40 12.35 -24.06
CA GLU A 341 14.20 13.57 -23.84
C GLU A 341 14.59 14.25 -25.17
N LYS A 342 14.66 15.59 -25.15
CA LYS A 342 15.16 16.39 -26.28
C LYS A 342 16.69 16.35 -26.25
N ARG A 343 17.30 15.88 -27.33
CA ARG A 343 18.76 15.98 -27.57
C ARG A 343 18.97 16.75 -28.85
N ASP A 344 19.63 17.89 -28.74
CA ASP A 344 19.70 18.89 -29.80
C ASP A 344 18.28 19.13 -30.35
N ASP A 345 18.04 19.18 -31.66
CA ASP A 345 16.67 19.31 -32.21
C ASP A 345 15.96 17.99 -32.52
N SER A 346 16.42 16.89 -31.91
CA SER A 346 15.81 15.56 -31.99
C SER A 346 15.14 15.12 -30.67
N ILE A 347 14.30 14.09 -30.75
CA ILE A 347 13.79 13.37 -29.58
C ILE A 347 14.41 11.97 -29.54
N SER A 348 14.95 11.62 -28.38
CA SER A 348 15.52 10.29 -28.08
C SER A 348 14.63 9.51 -27.12
N THR A 349 14.69 8.18 -27.20
CA THR A 349 13.88 7.25 -26.40
C THR A 349 14.76 6.22 -25.70
N ILE A 350 14.95 6.43 -24.39
CA ILE A 350 15.82 5.59 -23.55
C ILE A 350 14.95 4.58 -22.79
N PHE A 351 15.04 3.31 -23.17
CA PHE A 351 14.33 2.24 -22.50
C PHE A 351 15.04 1.84 -21.20
N LYS A 352 14.28 1.51 -20.14
CA LYS A 352 14.81 1.05 -18.85
C LYS A 352 13.92 -0.04 -18.25
N GLY A 353 14.55 -1.00 -17.57
CA GLY A 353 13.88 -2.15 -16.97
C GLY A 353 14.15 -3.45 -17.76
N PRO A 354 13.24 -4.44 -17.71
CA PRO A 354 12.02 -4.44 -16.91
C PRO A 354 12.29 -4.27 -15.42
N TYR A 355 11.31 -3.76 -14.67
CA TYR A 355 11.29 -3.77 -13.21
C TYR A 355 10.16 -4.65 -12.72
N VAL A 356 10.35 -5.31 -11.57
CA VAL A 356 9.35 -6.26 -11.03
C VAL A 356 8.57 -5.60 -9.89
N GLU A 357 7.23 -5.66 -9.95
CA GLU A 357 6.33 -5.28 -8.84
C GLU A 357 5.36 -6.43 -8.48
N ASN A 358 5.06 -6.62 -7.19
CA ASN A 358 4.15 -7.67 -6.72
C ASN A 358 2.64 -7.36 -6.98
N THR A 359 2.31 -6.25 -7.66
CA THR A 359 0.94 -5.74 -7.80
C THR A 359 0.59 -5.37 -9.25
N ARG A 360 -0.28 -6.15 -9.89
CA ARG A 360 -0.81 -5.80 -11.22
C ARG A 360 -1.92 -4.73 -11.13
N THR A 361 -2.01 -3.89 -12.15
CA THR A 361 -3.18 -3.03 -12.39
C THR A 361 -4.24 -3.75 -13.23
N HIS A 362 -5.48 -3.27 -13.24
CA HIS A 362 -6.53 -3.84 -14.11
C HIS A 362 -6.15 -3.73 -15.60
N LEU A 363 -5.55 -2.61 -16.02
CA LEU A 363 -5.00 -2.45 -17.38
C LEU A 363 -4.07 -3.63 -17.75
N GLN A 364 -3.08 -3.91 -16.91
CA GLN A 364 -2.08 -4.97 -17.15
C GLN A 364 -2.65 -6.39 -17.09
N LYS A 365 -3.66 -6.63 -16.24
CA LYS A 365 -4.38 -7.92 -16.18
C LYS A 365 -5.13 -8.24 -17.47
N ILE A 366 -5.56 -7.21 -18.20
CA ILE A 366 -6.26 -7.35 -19.48
C ILE A 366 -5.25 -7.43 -20.63
N VAL A 367 -4.44 -6.39 -20.85
CA VAL A 367 -3.66 -6.28 -22.10
C VAL A 367 -2.33 -7.03 -22.07
N GLY A 368 -1.91 -7.56 -20.91
CA GLY A 368 -0.57 -8.10 -20.68
C GLY A 368 0.45 -7.01 -20.31
N ASP A 369 1.43 -7.38 -19.48
CA ASP A 369 2.49 -6.47 -19.04
C ASP A 369 3.32 -5.95 -20.23
N ASP A 370 3.59 -6.81 -21.22
CA ASP A 370 4.38 -6.51 -22.43
C ASP A 370 3.74 -5.47 -23.35
N ASN A 371 2.48 -5.12 -23.11
CA ASN A 371 1.71 -4.17 -23.92
C ASN A 371 1.49 -2.82 -23.23
N VAL A 372 2.14 -2.59 -22.08
CA VAL A 372 2.11 -1.34 -21.33
C VAL A 372 3.51 -0.75 -21.15
N LEU A 373 3.74 0.43 -21.70
CA LEU A 373 4.99 1.18 -21.58
C LEU A 373 4.80 2.39 -20.65
N ILE A 374 5.57 2.45 -19.55
CA ILE A 374 5.53 3.55 -18.59
C ILE A 374 6.52 4.64 -19.03
N VAL A 375 5.97 5.71 -19.61
CA VAL A 375 6.75 6.78 -20.21
C VAL A 375 6.97 7.91 -19.21
N LYS A 376 8.22 8.36 -19.06
CA LYS A 376 8.60 9.59 -18.36
C LYS A 376 9.19 10.59 -19.36
N PHE A 377 8.56 11.74 -19.48
CA PHE A 377 9.13 12.85 -20.26
C PHE A 377 10.13 13.63 -19.39
N ALA A 378 11.27 13.99 -19.95
CA ALA A 378 12.32 14.76 -19.28
C ALA A 378 11.98 16.26 -19.20
N ASP A 379 12.69 17.00 -18.35
CA ASP A 379 12.62 18.47 -18.32
C ASP A 379 13.63 19.04 -19.32
N ILE A 380 13.21 20.00 -20.16
CA ILE A 380 14.06 20.55 -21.24
C ILE A 380 15.13 21.49 -20.63
N PRO A 381 16.43 21.32 -20.99
CA PRO A 381 17.49 22.22 -20.54
C PRO A 381 17.23 23.69 -20.86
N GLY A 382 17.75 24.60 -20.03
CA GLY A 382 17.55 26.05 -20.18
C GLY A 382 16.15 26.59 -19.81
N LEU A 383 15.08 25.79 -19.90
CA LEU A 383 13.68 26.22 -19.82
C LEU A 383 13.18 26.70 -18.42
N VAL A 384 14.08 27.01 -17.49
CA VAL A 384 13.77 27.19 -16.07
C VAL A 384 13.15 28.55 -15.75
N HIS A 385 13.44 29.59 -16.54
CA HIS A 385 13.01 30.98 -16.28
C HIS A 385 11.94 31.52 -17.23
N ASN A 386 11.56 30.76 -18.27
CA ASN A 386 10.56 31.22 -19.25
C ASN A 386 9.13 31.18 -18.67
N THR A 387 8.24 32.08 -19.11
CA THR A 387 6.87 32.22 -18.60
C THR A 387 5.92 31.19 -19.20
N ASP A 388 5.99 30.92 -20.51
CA ASP A 388 5.19 29.87 -21.15
C ASP A 388 5.96 28.53 -21.26
N LYS A 389 6.15 27.87 -20.12
CA LYS A 389 6.73 26.53 -20.11
C LYS A 389 5.81 25.49 -20.76
N LEU A 390 4.49 25.63 -20.59
CA LEU A 390 3.53 24.60 -21.00
C LEU A 390 3.31 24.58 -22.51
N GLY A 391 3.27 25.74 -23.18
CA GLY A 391 3.24 25.82 -24.64
C GLY A 391 4.48 25.20 -25.26
N ILE A 392 5.68 25.52 -24.73
CA ILE A 392 6.95 24.96 -25.24
C ILE A 392 7.03 23.43 -25.05
N TYR A 393 6.67 22.90 -23.88
CA TYR A 393 6.54 21.45 -23.69
C TYR A 393 5.46 20.84 -24.61
N GLY A 394 4.39 21.59 -24.89
CA GLY A 394 3.36 21.23 -25.87
C GLY A 394 3.95 21.05 -27.27
N THR A 395 4.65 22.04 -27.80
CA THR A 395 5.28 22.01 -29.13
C THR A 395 6.25 20.83 -29.26
N PHE A 396 7.12 20.61 -28.27
CA PHE A 396 8.11 19.53 -28.37
C PHE A 396 7.53 18.14 -28.12
N TYR A 397 6.60 17.93 -27.20
CA TYR A 397 6.18 16.58 -26.82
C TYR A 397 4.83 16.10 -27.35
N SER A 398 3.98 16.97 -27.93
CA SER A 398 2.65 16.53 -28.41
C SER A 398 2.73 15.61 -29.61
N HIS A 399 3.73 15.74 -30.48
CA HIS A 399 3.88 14.83 -31.63
C HIS A 399 4.20 13.40 -31.16
N VAL A 400 4.99 13.20 -30.09
CA VAL A 400 5.25 11.87 -29.49
C VAL A 400 3.96 11.14 -29.06
N ALA A 401 2.91 11.88 -28.67
CA ALA A 401 1.60 11.30 -28.36
C ALA A 401 0.80 10.93 -29.62
N ASN A 402 0.89 11.75 -30.67
CA ASN A 402 0.18 11.58 -31.94
C ASN A 402 0.83 10.50 -32.84
N ASP A 403 2.16 10.40 -32.82
CA ASP A 403 2.95 9.48 -33.64
C ASP A 403 3.17 8.14 -32.93
N GLY A 404 3.19 8.16 -31.59
CA GLY A 404 3.52 7.02 -30.75
C GLY A 404 5.01 6.69 -30.68
N ILE A 405 5.39 5.89 -29.69
CA ILE A 405 6.75 5.38 -29.50
C ILE A 405 6.87 4.02 -30.20
N LEU A 406 7.82 3.91 -31.12
CA LEU A 406 8.20 2.62 -31.71
C LEU A 406 9.21 1.91 -30.80
N LEU A 407 8.99 0.61 -30.59
CA LEU A 407 9.81 -0.27 -29.78
C LEU A 407 9.88 -1.62 -30.49
N GLY A 408 10.93 -1.80 -31.31
CA GLY A 408 10.96 -2.85 -32.32
C GLY A 408 9.90 -2.56 -33.39
N LEU A 409 9.17 -3.58 -33.82
CA LEU A 409 8.02 -3.39 -34.72
C LEU A 409 6.71 -3.04 -34.00
N ARG A 410 6.70 -2.97 -32.66
CA ARG A 410 5.51 -2.57 -31.87
C ARG A 410 5.41 -1.05 -31.73
N ARG A 411 4.23 -0.47 -31.99
CA ARG A 411 3.94 0.95 -31.68
C ARG A 411 3.09 1.07 -30.43
N TYR A 412 3.54 1.93 -29.51
CA TYR A 412 2.85 2.28 -28.28
C TYR A 412 2.32 3.71 -28.38
N ARG A 413 1.03 3.94 -28.07
CA ARG A 413 0.39 5.27 -28.13
C ARG A 413 -0.15 5.69 -26.76
N PHE A 414 -0.26 7.01 -26.52
CA PHE A 414 -0.66 7.57 -25.23
C PHE A 414 -2.05 7.09 -24.82
N PHE A 415 -2.15 6.48 -23.63
CA PHE A 415 -3.40 5.91 -23.13
C PHE A 415 -3.96 6.71 -21.95
N ILE A 416 -3.15 6.98 -20.92
CA ILE A 416 -3.58 7.64 -19.67
C ILE A 416 -2.36 8.09 -18.84
N HIS A 417 -2.54 8.94 -17.83
CA HIS A 417 -1.50 9.29 -16.85
C HIS A 417 -2.03 9.25 -15.41
N LYS A 418 -1.12 9.18 -14.42
CA LYS A 418 -1.45 9.14 -12.99
C LYS A 418 -0.27 9.62 -12.14
N ASP A 419 -0.54 10.32 -11.04
CA ASP A 419 0.46 10.64 -10.01
C ASP A 419 1.24 9.40 -9.54
N GLY A 420 2.56 9.53 -9.41
CA GLY A 420 3.47 8.50 -8.86
C GLY A 420 3.31 8.21 -7.36
N GLY A 421 2.33 8.83 -6.72
CA GLY A 421 1.98 8.59 -5.32
C GLY A 421 2.95 9.22 -4.29
N LYS A 422 2.69 8.91 -3.01
CA LYS A 422 3.41 9.49 -1.86
C LYS A 422 4.91 9.13 -1.86
N GLU A 423 5.24 7.90 -2.25
CA GLU A 423 6.63 7.42 -2.23
C GLU A 423 7.53 8.07 -3.27
N GLU A 424 7.06 8.27 -4.50
CA GLU A 424 7.89 8.93 -5.53
C GLU A 424 8.08 10.41 -5.19
N LYS A 425 7.04 11.09 -4.67
CA LYS A 425 7.15 12.46 -4.16
C LYS A 425 8.13 12.57 -2.97
N LEU A 426 8.09 11.65 -1.99
CA LEU A 426 9.09 11.58 -0.91
C LEU A 426 10.52 11.26 -1.40
N LYS A 427 10.67 10.52 -2.52
CA LYS A 427 11.96 10.24 -3.17
C LYS A 427 12.45 11.44 -4.00
N GLU A 428 11.57 12.36 -4.39
CA GLU A 428 11.87 13.61 -5.08
C GLU A 428 12.18 14.75 -4.10
N GLU A 429 11.45 14.86 -2.99
CA GLU A 429 11.74 15.79 -1.87
C GLU A 429 13.18 15.61 -1.35
N LYS A 430 13.62 14.36 -1.15
CA LYS A 430 15.01 14.02 -0.76
C LYS A 430 16.08 14.27 -1.84
N LYS A 431 15.70 14.64 -3.06
CA LYS A 431 16.59 15.15 -4.12
C LYS A 431 16.62 16.68 -4.15
N ILE A 432 15.51 17.33 -3.79
CA ILE A 432 15.42 18.78 -3.57
C ILE A 432 16.32 19.18 -2.39
N GLU A 433 16.33 18.41 -1.29
CA GLU A 433 17.30 18.53 -0.18
C GLU A 433 18.77 18.49 -0.62
N LYS A 434 19.07 17.98 -1.83
CA LYS A 434 20.42 17.85 -2.40
C LYS A 434 20.68 18.77 -3.59
N ASN A 435 19.91 19.85 -3.73
CA ASN A 435 20.01 20.83 -4.82
C ASN A 435 19.91 20.25 -6.25
N LYS A 436 19.42 19.01 -6.42
CA LYS A 436 19.17 18.43 -7.75
C LYS A 436 17.77 18.81 -8.22
N LYS A 437 17.68 19.52 -9.35
CA LYS A 437 16.40 19.86 -10.01
C LYS A 437 15.55 18.60 -10.19
N CYS A 438 14.31 18.64 -9.70
CA CYS A 438 13.35 17.58 -9.93
C CYS A 438 11.93 18.16 -10.03
N SER A 439 11.18 17.64 -10.99
CA SER A 439 9.81 17.98 -11.32
C SER A 439 8.91 16.75 -11.10
N PRO A 440 7.58 16.91 -10.94
CA PRO A 440 6.68 15.87 -10.45
C PRO A 440 6.81 14.46 -11.05
N SER A 441 6.80 13.48 -10.16
CA SER A 441 6.41 12.10 -10.43
C SER A 441 4.96 12.00 -10.92
N VAL A 442 4.79 12.07 -12.23
CA VAL A 442 3.58 11.64 -12.96
C VAL A 442 3.98 10.50 -13.88
N ARG A 443 3.42 9.31 -13.65
CA ARG A 443 3.59 8.14 -14.52
C ARG A 443 2.64 8.30 -15.72
N CYS A 444 3.19 8.35 -16.92
CA CYS A 444 2.43 8.32 -18.17
C CYS A 444 2.41 6.88 -18.70
N TYR A 445 1.28 6.43 -19.25
CA TYR A 445 1.10 5.05 -19.72
C TYR A 445 0.73 5.07 -21.19
N PHE A 446 1.52 4.37 -22.00
CA PHE A 446 1.27 4.14 -23.41
C PHE A 446 0.96 2.64 -23.62
N VAL A 447 0.06 2.30 -24.53
CA VAL A 447 -0.33 0.91 -24.82
C VAL A 447 -0.01 0.53 -26.26
N ARG A 448 0.29 -0.75 -26.52
CA ARG A 448 0.48 -1.28 -27.88
C ARG A 448 -0.81 -1.13 -28.70
N THR A 449 -0.73 -0.50 -29.87
CA THR A 449 -1.85 -0.37 -30.83
C THR A 449 -1.54 -0.99 -32.19
N GLU A 450 -0.26 -1.13 -32.53
CA GLU A 450 0.22 -1.70 -33.80
C GLU A 450 1.42 -2.61 -33.51
N SER A 451 1.63 -3.63 -34.35
CA SER A 451 2.90 -4.36 -34.46
C SER A 451 3.24 -4.61 -35.93
N GLY A 452 4.37 -5.24 -36.19
CA GLY A 452 4.73 -5.84 -37.49
C GLY A 452 5.14 -7.31 -37.39
N TRP A 453 5.31 -7.85 -36.18
CA TRP A 453 5.64 -9.26 -35.94
C TRP A 453 4.39 -10.14 -36.05
N GLU A 454 4.52 -11.34 -36.65
CA GLU A 454 3.40 -12.29 -36.81
C GLU A 454 2.96 -12.91 -35.49
N ARG A 455 3.91 -13.25 -34.62
CA ARG A 455 3.65 -13.89 -33.32
C ARG A 455 2.91 -12.99 -32.32
N ASP A 456 2.79 -11.70 -32.64
CA ASP A 456 2.09 -10.71 -31.82
C ASP A 456 0.56 -10.74 -32.00
N HIS A 457 0.03 -11.55 -32.93
CA HIS A 457 -1.37 -11.54 -33.36
C HIS A 457 -2.15 -12.82 -33.01
N PRO A 458 -3.46 -12.72 -32.66
CA PRO A 458 -4.18 -11.50 -32.29
C PRO A 458 -3.89 -11.08 -30.83
N TYR A 459 -4.21 -9.82 -30.49
CA TYR A 459 -4.20 -9.34 -29.09
C TYR A 459 -5.36 -8.36 -28.85
N ASP A 460 -5.79 -8.19 -27.60
CA ASP A 460 -7.09 -7.58 -27.26
C ASP A 460 -7.33 -6.14 -27.76
N LEU A 461 -6.28 -5.32 -27.93
CA LEU A 461 -6.42 -3.96 -28.48
C LEU A 461 -6.08 -3.85 -29.98
N SER A 462 -5.80 -4.97 -30.65
CA SER A 462 -5.45 -4.96 -32.08
C SER A 462 -6.60 -4.41 -32.94
N GLY A 463 -6.26 -3.60 -33.95
CA GLY A 463 -7.22 -2.98 -34.87
C GLY A 463 -8.06 -1.83 -34.29
N HIS A 464 -8.00 -1.56 -32.98
CA HIS A 464 -8.78 -0.50 -32.34
C HIS A 464 -8.04 0.83 -32.37
N THR A 465 -8.75 1.95 -32.57
CA THR A 465 -8.22 3.29 -32.25
C THR A 465 -8.07 3.46 -30.74
N ILE A 466 -7.29 4.45 -30.29
CA ILE A 466 -7.08 4.71 -28.86
C ILE A 466 -8.41 5.00 -28.12
N ASP A 467 -9.34 5.78 -28.69
CA ASP A 467 -10.64 6.02 -28.03
C ASP A 467 -11.47 4.72 -27.92
N GLN A 468 -11.55 3.92 -28.99
CA GLN A 468 -12.22 2.61 -28.94
C GLN A 468 -11.57 1.68 -27.91
N ALA A 469 -10.24 1.60 -27.87
CA ALA A 469 -9.49 0.82 -26.90
C ALA A 469 -9.74 1.27 -25.44
N ARG A 470 -10.03 2.55 -25.19
CA ARG A 470 -10.48 3.03 -23.88
C ARG A 470 -11.93 2.65 -23.59
N ARG A 471 -12.83 2.62 -24.60
CA ARG A 471 -14.25 2.24 -24.43
C ARG A 471 -14.43 0.81 -23.92
N LEU A 472 -13.58 -0.13 -24.36
CA LEU A 472 -13.62 -1.53 -23.91
C LEU A 472 -13.48 -1.69 -22.38
N PHE A 473 -12.78 -0.76 -21.69
CA PHE A 473 -12.65 -0.78 -20.23
C PHE A 473 -13.83 -0.15 -19.48
N MET A 474 -14.43 0.88 -20.07
CA MET A 474 -15.63 1.58 -19.60
C MET A 474 -16.06 2.57 -20.68
N HIS A 475 -17.34 2.95 -20.74
CA HIS A 475 -17.87 3.87 -21.75
C HIS A 475 -17.48 5.33 -21.43
N ILE A 476 -16.17 5.59 -21.46
CA ILE A 476 -15.51 6.80 -20.94
C ILE A 476 -15.91 8.07 -21.68
N HIS A 477 -16.46 7.94 -22.89
CA HIS A 477 -17.13 9.01 -23.63
C HIS A 477 -18.31 9.62 -22.84
N ASN A 478 -18.94 8.88 -21.92
CA ASN A 478 -19.99 9.36 -21.02
C ASN A 478 -19.46 10.14 -19.80
N ALA A 479 -18.15 10.33 -19.66
CA ALA A 479 -17.60 11.23 -18.64
C ALA A 479 -18.10 12.67 -18.89
N PRO A 480 -18.70 13.38 -17.92
CA PRO A 480 -19.37 14.65 -18.23
C PRO A 480 -18.42 15.84 -18.44
N THR A 481 -17.12 15.73 -18.14
CA THR A 481 -16.08 16.72 -18.50
C THR A 481 -14.75 16.02 -18.77
N VAL A 482 -13.81 16.69 -19.46
CA VAL A 482 -12.46 16.16 -19.75
C VAL A 482 -11.64 15.90 -18.47
N ALA A 483 -11.82 16.70 -17.41
CA ALA A 483 -11.19 16.44 -16.11
C ALA A 483 -11.77 15.19 -15.43
N LYS A 484 -13.08 14.96 -15.57
CA LYS A 484 -13.74 13.72 -15.12
C LYS A 484 -13.32 12.51 -15.97
N TYR A 485 -13.07 12.66 -17.27
CA TYR A 485 -12.55 11.60 -18.16
C TYR A 485 -11.22 11.05 -17.63
N LEU A 486 -10.20 11.89 -17.46
CA LEU A 486 -8.88 11.45 -16.98
C LEU A 486 -8.95 10.83 -15.57
N SER A 487 -9.66 11.49 -14.64
CA SER A 487 -9.74 11.03 -13.25
C SER A 487 -10.61 9.78 -13.04
N ARG A 488 -11.57 9.49 -13.93
CA ARG A 488 -12.30 8.21 -13.99
C ARG A 488 -11.50 7.12 -14.68
N PHE A 489 -10.91 7.41 -15.84
CA PHE A 489 -10.18 6.39 -16.60
C PHE A 489 -8.95 5.87 -15.83
N ALA A 490 -8.29 6.72 -15.05
CA ALA A 490 -7.20 6.34 -14.14
C ALA A 490 -7.60 5.35 -13.02
N LEU A 491 -8.87 4.93 -12.91
CA LEU A 491 -9.32 3.82 -12.07
C LEU A 491 -8.72 2.47 -12.51
N ILE A 492 -8.52 2.22 -13.82
CA ILE A 492 -7.92 0.97 -14.31
C ILE A 492 -6.47 0.78 -13.84
N LEU A 493 -5.78 1.88 -13.56
CA LEU A 493 -4.43 1.93 -12.99
C LEU A 493 -4.43 1.72 -11.46
N SER A 494 -5.41 1.02 -10.91
CA SER A 494 -5.47 0.69 -9.48
C SER A 494 -4.71 -0.61 -9.22
N LYS A 495 -3.79 -0.60 -8.25
CA LYS A 495 -3.20 -1.82 -7.69
C LYS A 495 -4.29 -2.57 -6.92
N THR A 496 -4.66 -3.74 -7.42
CA THR A 496 -5.85 -4.49 -7.00
C THR A 496 -5.61 -6.00 -7.09
N ILE A 497 -6.44 -6.79 -6.41
CA ILE A 497 -6.61 -8.23 -6.64
C ILE A 497 -7.92 -8.41 -7.41
N LYS A 498 -7.91 -9.14 -8.55
CA LYS A 498 -9.16 -9.48 -9.24
C LYS A 498 -9.89 -10.53 -8.40
N LEU A 499 -11.16 -10.30 -8.11
CA LEU A 499 -12.02 -11.30 -7.47
C LEU A 499 -12.39 -12.37 -8.51
N ASP A 500 -12.33 -13.64 -8.12
CA ASP A 500 -12.66 -14.76 -9.00
C ASP A 500 -14.18 -14.96 -9.05
N VAL A 501 -14.83 -14.14 -9.87
CA VAL A 501 -16.29 -14.12 -10.07
C VAL A 501 -16.65 -14.06 -11.55
N ASP A 502 -17.64 -14.86 -11.91
CA ASP A 502 -18.28 -14.82 -13.22
C ASP A 502 -19.36 -13.72 -13.22
N LEU A 503 -18.99 -12.52 -13.71
CA LEU A 503 -19.89 -11.37 -13.77
C LEU A 503 -21.07 -11.55 -14.73
N SER A 504 -21.13 -12.63 -15.52
CA SER A 504 -22.34 -12.97 -16.30
C SER A 504 -23.45 -13.58 -15.44
N LYS A 505 -23.11 -14.11 -14.25
CA LYS A 505 -24.05 -14.67 -13.27
C LYS A 505 -24.38 -13.71 -12.12
N VAL A 506 -23.49 -12.76 -11.84
CA VAL A 506 -23.66 -11.81 -10.73
C VAL A 506 -24.79 -10.83 -11.01
N HIS A 507 -25.81 -10.80 -10.15
CA HIS A 507 -26.91 -9.85 -10.26
C HIS A 507 -26.49 -8.49 -9.69
N VAL A 508 -26.22 -7.52 -10.56
CA VAL A 508 -25.88 -6.14 -10.18
C VAL A 508 -27.13 -5.27 -10.17
N GLU A 509 -27.68 -5.04 -8.98
CA GLU A 509 -28.79 -4.12 -8.76
C GLU A 509 -28.29 -2.68 -8.56
N ILE A 510 -28.98 -1.70 -9.14
CA ILE A 510 -28.80 -0.28 -8.80
C ILE A 510 -29.95 0.14 -7.87
N ILE A 511 -29.62 0.54 -6.64
CA ILE A 511 -30.57 1.10 -5.66
C ILE A 511 -30.29 2.59 -5.46
N ASP A 512 -31.29 3.41 -5.16
CA ASP A 512 -31.11 4.85 -4.94
C ASP A 512 -30.14 5.15 -3.77
N ASP A 513 -29.59 6.37 -3.72
CA ASP A 513 -28.87 6.86 -2.53
C ASP A 513 -29.86 7.41 -1.48
N GLU A 514 -29.61 7.10 -0.19
CA GLU A 514 -30.48 7.56 0.90
C GLU A 514 -30.40 9.09 1.03
N PRO A 515 -31.49 9.85 0.83
CA PRO A 515 -31.43 11.31 0.87
C PRO A 515 -31.37 11.83 2.31
N CYS A 516 -30.52 12.81 2.55
CA CYS A 516 -30.54 13.61 3.77
C CYS A 516 -31.87 14.38 3.88
N ARG A 517 -32.40 14.52 5.10
CA ARG A 517 -33.69 15.17 5.36
C ARG A 517 -33.66 16.06 6.59
N TYR A 518 -34.28 17.23 6.49
CA TYR A 518 -34.61 18.03 7.66
C TYR A 518 -35.71 17.34 8.50
N ASP A 519 -35.89 17.77 9.75
CA ASP A 519 -36.90 17.23 10.66
C ASP A 519 -38.34 17.45 10.15
N SER A 520 -38.53 18.36 9.19
CA SER A 520 -39.75 18.58 8.40
C SER A 520 -39.99 17.54 7.28
N GLY A 521 -39.13 16.51 7.16
CA GLY A 521 -39.16 15.48 6.11
C GLY A 521 -38.62 15.93 4.74
N GLN A 522 -38.43 17.23 4.54
CA GLN A 522 -37.92 17.83 3.31
C GLN A 522 -36.47 17.39 3.03
N ILE A 523 -36.17 17.07 1.76
CA ILE A 523 -34.83 16.66 1.33
C ILE A 523 -33.86 17.84 1.44
N ALA A 524 -32.70 17.61 2.05
CA ALA A 524 -31.66 18.61 2.17
C ALA A 524 -30.87 18.78 0.85
N VAL A 525 -30.61 20.04 0.49
CA VAL A 525 -30.00 20.43 -0.79
C VAL A 525 -28.91 21.47 -0.54
N GLN A 526 -27.76 21.34 -1.21
CA GLN A 526 -26.64 22.28 -1.13
C GLN A 526 -26.00 22.49 -2.51
N ASP A 527 -25.67 23.75 -2.87
CA ASP A 527 -25.13 24.14 -4.18
C ASP A 527 -25.97 23.65 -5.40
N GLY A 528 -27.25 23.31 -5.18
CA GLY A 528 -28.20 22.75 -6.15
C GLY A 528 -28.32 21.22 -6.16
N GLU A 529 -27.43 20.51 -5.45
CA GLU A 529 -27.40 19.04 -5.40
C GLU A 529 -28.10 18.52 -4.13
N ARG A 530 -28.71 17.32 -4.19
CA ARG A 530 -29.28 16.65 -3.01
C ARG A 530 -28.14 16.12 -2.13
N LEU A 531 -28.20 16.38 -0.82
CA LEU A 531 -27.31 15.74 0.15
C LEU A 531 -27.77 14.29 0.39
N ILE A 532 -26.81 13.38 0.57
CA ILE A 532 -27.05 11.94 0.74
C ILE A 532 -26.28 11.34 1.91
N HIS A 533 -26.83 10.27 2.48
CA HIS A 533 -26.24 9.53 3.58
C HIS A 533 -25.35 8.37 3.16
N THR A 534 -25.39 7.92 1.90
CA THR A 534 -24.72 6.67 1.44
C THR A 534 -23.59 6.86 0.42
N ASP A 535 -23.04 8.07 0.26
CA ASP A 535 -22.05 8.33 -0.79
C ASP A 535 -20.88 7.32 -0.79
N GLY A 536 -20.81 6.51 -1.84
CA GLY A 536 -19.72 5.58 -2.06
C GLY A 536 -19.85 4.21 -1.40
N THR A 537 -20.95 3.87 -0.72
CA THR A 537 -21.14 2.54 -0.09
C THR A 537 -22.35 1.77 -0.62
N GLY A 538 -22.14 0.47 -0.89
CA GLY A 538 -23.13 -0.48 -1.40
C GLY A 538 -23.06 -1.82 -0.65
N LEU A 539 -23.79 -2.83 -1.13
CA LEU A 539 -23.94 -4.12 -0.44
C LEU A 539 -23.49 -5.30 -1.33
N ILE A 540 -23.01 -6.38 -0.71
CA ILE A 540 -22.61 -7.62 -1.40
C ILE A 540 -23.08 -8.86 -0.64
N SER A 541 -23.55 -9.85 -1.38
CA SER A 541 -23.97 -11.16 -0.87
C SER A 541 -22.81 -11.93 -0.22
N ALA A 542 -23.12 -12.70 0.83
CA ALA A 542 -22.11 -13.35 1.67
C ALA A 542 -21.33 -14.46 0.93
N ASP A 543 -21.88 -15.11 -0.10
CA ASP A 543 -21.14 -16.06 -0.94
C ASP A 543 -20.11 -15.39 -1.85
N LEU A 544 -20.43 -14.25 -2.48
CA LEU A 544 -19.44 -13.46 -3.22
C LEU A 544 -18.37 -12.88 -2.27
N ALA A 545 -18.76 -12.42 -1.08
CA ALA A 545 -17.83 -11.91 -0.07
C ALA A 545 -16.81 -12.96 0.39
N ARG A 546 -17.21 -14.24 0.52
CA ARG A 546 -16.30 -15.37 0.85
C ARG A 546 -15.28 -15.68 -0.25
N LYS A 547 -15.51 -15.26 -1.50
CA LYS A 547 -14.51 -15.35 -2.58
C LYS A 547 -13.39 -14.31 -2.39
N CYS A 548 -13.57 -13.30 -1.53
CA CYS A 548 -12.55 -12.30 -1.24
C CYS A 548 -11.56 -12.81 -0.19
N PRO A 549 -10.24 -12.77 -0.44
CA PRO A 549 -9.25 -13.08 0.58
C PRO A 549 -9.39 -12.18 1.80
N THR A 550 -9.22 -12.74 3.00
CA THR A 550 -9.05 -11.94 4.22
C THR A 550 -7.77 -11.11 4.17
N SER A 551 -7.79 -9.92 4.75
CA SER A 551 -6.60 -9.09 4.99
C SER A 551 -5.88 -8.60 3.71
N VAL A 552 -6.63 -8.03 2.76
CA VAL A 552 -6.08 -7.32 1.58
C VAL A 552 -5.76 -5.86 1.93
N PHE A 553 -4.63 -5.34 1.43
CA PHE A 553 -4.25 -3.93 1.54
C PHE A 553 -3.48 -3.44 0.31
N LYS A 554 -4.00 -2.39 -0.34
CA LYS A 554 -3.43 -1.73 -1.54
C LYS A 554 -3.05 -2.71 -2.67
N GLY A 555 -3.87 -3.74 -2.87
CA GLY A 555 -3.70 -4.78 -3.89
C GLY A 555 -2.71 -5.90 -3.54
N ASN A 556 -2.23 -5.97 -2.29
CA ASN A 556 -1.44 -7.09 -1.76
C ASN A 556 -2.20 -7.81 -0.64
N PHE A 557 -1.82 -9.06 -0.39
CA PHE A 557 -2.13 -9.74 0.87
C PHE A 557 -1.25 -9.16 2.00
N LEU A 558 -1.79 -9.02 3.21
CA LEU A 558 -0.98 -8.78 4.40
C LEU A 558 -0.20 -10.06 4.77
N LYS A 559 1.05 -9.92 5.27
CA LYS A 559 1.92 -11.07 5.61
C LYS A 559 1.25 -12.07 6.56
N ASP A 560 0.40 -11.58 7.46
CA ASP A 560 -0.36 -12.35 8.44
C ASP A 560 -1.40 -13.33 7.83
N ALA A 561 -1.65 -13.28 6.50
CA ALA A 561 -2.67 -14.08 5.81
C ALA A 561 -2.11 -15.20 4.91
N VAL A 562 -0.79 -15.47 4.97
CA VAL A 562 -0.10 -16.46 4.12
C VAL A 562 0.80 -17.33 5.00
N ASP A 563 0.80 -18.65 4.79
CA ASP A 563 1.70 -19.54 5.53
C ASP A 563 3.17 -19.46 5.04
N SER A 564 4.09 -20.07 5.77
CA SER A 564 5.53 -20.10 5.42
C SER A 564 5.85 -20.81 4.10
N LYS A 565 4.85 -21.36 3.40
CA LYS A 565 4.95 -22.10 2.14
C LYS A 565 4.08 -21.48 1.03
N GLY A 566 3.52 -20.28 1.23
CA GLY A 566 2.70 -19.57 0.24
C GLY A 566 1.24 -20.01 0.15
N HIS A 567 0.76 -20.90 1.01
CA HIS A 567 -0.63 -21.35 0.98
C HIS A 567 -1.57 -20.25 1.50
N ARG A 568 -2.68 -20.09 0.78
CA ARG A 568 -3.75 -19.16 1.12
C ARG A 568 -4.65 -19.81 2.16
N TYR A 569 -4.86 -19.16 3.30
CA TYR A 569 -5.94 -19.54 4.20
C TYR A 569 -7.28 -19.13 3.58
N LEU A 570 -8.00 -20.10 3.01
CA LEU A 570 -9.44 -19.98 2.79
C LEU A 570 -10.14 -20.17 4.14
N THR A 571 -10.18 -19.10 4.94
CA THR A 571 -11.02 -19.03 6.13
C THR A 571 -12.49 -19.06 5.74
N THR A 572 -13.35 -19.61 6.59
CA THR A 572 -14.81 -19.54 6.43
C THR A 572 -15.38 -18.12 6.64
N GLU A 573 -14.57 -17.22 7.18
CA GLU A 573 -14.88 -15.81 7.42
C GLU A 573 -14.53 -14.95 6.20
N HIS A 574 -15.45 -14.06 5.82
CA HIS A 574 -15.24 -13.00 4.84
C HIS A 574 -14.86 -11.67 5.53
N PRO A 575 -14.21 -10.71 4.84
CA PRO A 575 -14.12 -9.34 5.32
C PRO A 575 -15.51 -8.72 5.55
N LEU A 576 -15.59 -7.70 6.40
CA LEU A 576 -16.82 -6.93 6.68
C LEU A 576 -17.07 -5.88 5.59
N LEU A 577 -16.02 -5.16 5.21
CA LEU A 577 -16.03 -4.18 4.11
C LEU A 577 -14.94 -4.52 3.08
N MET A 578 -15.28 -4.31 1.81
CA MET A 578 -14.36 -4.42 0.68
C MET A 578 -14.35 -3.11 -0.10
N GLN A 579 -13.22 -2.39 -0.09
CA GLN A 579 -13.02 -1.30 -1.04
C GLN A 579 -12.75 -1.89 -2.43
N PHE A 580 -13.47 -1.44 -3.45
CA PHE A 580 -13.42 -2.03 -4.80
C PHE A 580 -13.37 -1.01 -5.95
N ARG A 581 -13.06 -1.52 -7.15
CA ARG A 581 -13.53 -1.00 -8.43
C ARG A 581 -14.26 -2.11 -9.16
N MET A 582 -15.31 -1.77 -9.92
CA MET A 582 -15.97 -2.71 -10.81
C MET A 582 -16.09 -2.11 -12.20
N PHE A 583 -15.73 -2.90 -13.20
CA PHE A 583 -15.96 -2.64 -14.61
C PHE A 583 -16.92 -3.72 -15.08
N HIS A 584 -18.09 -3.32 -15.59
CA HIS A 584 -19.15 -4.25 -15.98
C HIS A 584 -20.06 -3.62 -17.03
N ASN A 585 -20.22 -4.24 -18.20
CA ASN A 585 -21.10 -3.75 -19.28
C ASN A 585 -20.92 -2.24 -19.58
N GLY A 586 -19.67 -1.80 -19.63
CA GLY A 586 -19.31 -0.39 -19.88
C GLY A 586 -19.42 0.57 -18.69
N TYR A 587 -20.02 0.17 -17.56
CA TYR A 587 -20.03 0.97 -16.33
C TYR A 587 -18.65 0.94 -15.64
N ALA A 588 -18.31 2.02 -14.94
CA ALA A 588 -17.19 2.04 -13.99
C ALA A 588 -17.67 2.51 -12.61
N VAL A 589 -17.61 1.62 -11.63
CA VAL A 589 -18.09 1.81 -10.26
C VAL A 589 -16.90 1.84 -9.30
N LYS A 590 -16.94 2.71 -8.28
CA LYS A 590 -15.94 2.78 -7.21
C LYS A 590 -16.63 3.07 -5.88
N GLY A 591 -16.36 2.25 -4.87
CA GLY A 591 -16.90 2.43 -3.53
C GLY A 591 -16.35 1.41 -2.53
N THR A 592 -17.10 1.24 -1.45
CA THR A 592 -17.05 0.06 -0.56
C THR A 592 -18.27 -0.83 -0.78
N LEU A 593 -18.12 -2.12 -0.51
CA LEU A 593 -19.23 -3.07 -0.37
C LEU A 593 -19.22 -3.62 1.06
N LEU A 594 -20.34 -3.45 1.75
CA LEU A 594 -20.67 -4.08 3.04
C LEU A 594 -21.30 -5.45 2.80
N VAL A 595 -20.91 -6.47 3.56
CA VAL A 595 -21.55 -7.78 3.46
C VAL A 595 -22.93 -7.77 4.10
N ASP A 596 -23.93 -8.25 3.36
CA ASP A 596 -25.30 -8.41 3.84
C ASP A 596 -25.82 -9.82 3.52
N LYS A 597 -25.99 -10.63 4.57
CA LYS A 597 -26.51 -12.00 4.53
C LYS A 597 -27.97 -12.08 4.07
N ARG A 598 -28.73 -10.98 4.09
CA ARG A 598 -30.14 -10.91 3.65
C ARG A 598 -30.27 -10.86 2.13
N LEU A 599 -29.17 -10.62 1.41
CA LEU A 599 -29.15 -10.62 -0.05
C LEU A 599 -29.25 -12.04 -0.62
N PRO A 600 -29.95 -12.24 -1.76
CA PRO A 600 -29.83 -13.46 -2.53
C PRO A 600 -28.37 -13.73 -2.94
N SER A 601 -28.03 -14.99 -3.18
CA SER A 601 -26.69 -15.33 -3.65
C SER A 601 -26.35 -14.71 -5.00
N GLU A 602 -25.05 -14.56 -5.25
CA GLU A 602 -24.49 -13.89 -6.43
C GLU A 602 -24.98 -12.44 -6.65
N THR A 603 -25.55 -11.78 -5.65
CA THR A 603 -26.07 -10.40 -5.76
C THR A 603 -25.05 -9.34 -5.27
N ILE A 604 -25.01 -8.19 -5.96
CA ILE A 604 -24.32 -6.96 -5.55
C ILE A 604 -25.30 -5.77 -5.72
N ARG A 605 -25.41 -4.91 -4.70
CA ARG A 605 -26.19 -3.65 -4.77
C ARG A 605 -25.25 -2.45 -4.82
N ILE A 606 -25.37 -1.63 -5.86
CA ILE A 606 -24.61 -0.38 -6.03
C ILE A 606 -25.55 0.83 -6.05
N ARG A 607 -25.03 2.02 -5.72
CA ARG A 607 -25.78 3.27 -5.67
C ARG A 607 -25.30 4.30 -6.71
N PRO A 608 -26.14 5.24 -7.19
CA PRO A 608 -25.76 6.29 -8.15
C PRO A 608 -24.47 7.04 -7.79
N SER A 609 -24.25 7.33 -6.50
CA SER A 609 -23.04 7.94 -5.97
C SER A 609 -21.77 7.16 -6.31
N MET A 610 -21.85 5.82 -6.29
CA MET A 610 -20.75 4.89 -6.59
C MET A 610 -20.43 4.80 -8.09
N ILE A 611 -21.40 5.10 -8.96
CA ILE A 611 -21.26 5.02 -10.41
C ILE A 611 -20.45 6.23 -10.90
N LYS A 612 -19.22 5.99 -11.33
CA LYS A 612 -18.30 7.06 -11.74
C LYS A 612 -18.30 7.27 -13.28
N ILE A 613 -18.70 6.25 -14.05
CA ILE A 613 -19.09 6.27 -15.49
C ILE A 613 -20.29 5.34 -15.68
N TYR A 614 -21.29 5.77 -16.45
CA TYR A 614 -22.46 4.97 -16.85
C TYR A 614 -22.21 4.29 -18.21
N GLY A 615 -22.64 3.03 -18.35
CA GLY A 615 -22.72 2.35 -19.64
C GLY A 615 -23.70 3.03 -20.60
N ASP A 616 -23.62 2.70 -21.90
CA ASP A 616 -24.54 3.20 -22.92
C ASP A 616 -25.55 2.10 -23.29
N LYS A 617 -26.84 2.43 -23.18
CA LYS A 617 -27.96 1.55 -23.53
C LYS A 617 -28.07 1.27 -25.04
N ASN A 618 -27.31 1.97 -25.87
CA ASN A 618 -27.26 1.75 -27.33
C ASN A 618 -26.10 0.84 -27.78
N GLN A 619 -25.16 0.50 -26.89
CA GLN A 619 -23.97 -0.32 -27.15
C GLN A 619 -24.11 -1.76 -26.57
N PHE A 620 -25.32 -2.32 -26.57
CA PHE A 620 -25.55 -3.71 -26.13
C PHE A 620 -24.80 -4.70 -27.03
N GLY A 621 -23.93 -5.52 -26.43
CA GLY A 621 -23.17 -6.57 -27.12
C GLY A 621 -21.73 -6.21 -27.50
N GLU A 622 -21.26 -4.98 -27.24
CA GLU A 622 -19.82 -4.69 -27.35
C GLU A 622 -19.03 -5.41 -26.23
N LYS A 623 -17.91 -6.06 -26.60
CA LYS A 623 -17.06 -6.85 -25.70
C LYS A 623 -16.34 -5.93 -24.70
N SER A 624 -16.86 -5.82 -23.48
CA SER A 624 -16.23 -5.07 -22.38
C SER A 624 -15.30 -5.93 -21.52
N PHE A 625 -14.30 -5.30 -20.88
CA PHE A 625 -13.30 -5.96 -20.04
C PHE A 625 -13.74 -6.08 -18.58
N ASP A 626 -14.76 -6.91 -18.38
CA ASP A 626 -15.44 -7.03 -17.09
C ASP A 626 -14.55 -7.60 -15.96
N SER A 627 -14.58 -6.91 -14.81
CA SER A 627 -13.80 -7.30 -13.63
C SER A 627 -14.28 -6.62 -12.35
N LEU A 628 -14.28 -7.38 -11.25
CA LEU A 628 -14.41 -6.89 -9.88
C LEU A 628 -13.03 -6.91 -9.22
N GLU A 629 -12.55 -5.73 -8.82
CA GLU A 629 -11.15 -5.46 -8.47
C GLU A 629 -11.05 -4.94 -7.02
N ILE A 630 -10.66 -5.81 -6.10
CA ILE A 630 -10.54 -5.52 -4.66
C ILE A 630 -9.22 -4.79 -4.38
N ILE A 631 -9.25 -3.78 -3.50
CA ILE A 631 -8.11 -2.92 -3.21
C ILE A 631 -7.60 -3.15 -1.79
N THR A 632 -8.53 -3.12 -0.83
CA THR A 632 -8.29 -3.13 0.61
C THR A 632 -9.56 -3.63 1.30
N THR A 633 -9.42 -4.43 2.34
CA THR A 633 -10.54 -4.91 3.18
C THR A 633 -10.59 -4.18 4.53
N SER A 634 -11.70 -4.33 5.26
CA SER A 634 -11.74 -4.13 6.72
C SER A 634 -10.69 -5.02 7.39
N ASN A 635 -9.70 -4.42 8.03
CA ASN A 635 -8.53 -5.10 8.58
C ASN A 635 -8.33 -4.71 10.05
N ARG A 636 -7.69 -5.57 10.86
CA ARG A 636 -7.33 -5.23 12.25
C ARG A 636 -6.62 -3.87 12.29
N PRO A 637 -7.09 -2.89 13.09
CA PRO A 637 -6.45 -1.59 13.19
C PRO A 637 -5.02 -1.74 13.72
N LYS A 638 -4.09 -0.95 13.16
CA LYS A 638 -2.74 -0.79 13.73
C LYS A 638 -2.79 0.24 14.87
N ARG A 639 -1.81 0.19 15.78
CA ARG A 639 -1.62 1.18 16.87
C ARG A 639 -1.80 2.60 16.31
N ALA A 640 -2.78 3.33 16.82
CA ALA A 640 -3.07 4.66 16.32
C ALA A 640 -1.94 5.63 16.66
N LEU A 641 -1.57 6.46 15.69
CA LEU A 641 -0.61 7.54 15.83
C LEU A 641 -1.33 8.86 15.60
N THR A 642 -0.97 9.89 16.36
CA THR A 642 -1.46 11.26 16.14
C THR A 642 -0.92 11.86 14.85
N SER A 643 -1.43 13.03 14.48
CA SER A 643 -0.87 13.90 13.45
C SER A 643 -0.77 15.33 13.98
N ARG A 644 0.06 16.19 13.36
CA ARG A 644 0.17 17.61 13.72
C ARG A 644 -1.18 18.33 13.66
N PHE A 645 -2.03 17.99 12.70
CA PHE A 645 -3.38 18.52 12.57
C PHE A 645 -4.28 18.05 13.73
N LEU A 646 -4.28 16.74 14.04
CA LEU A 646 -5.08 16.16 15.12
C LEU A 646 -4.67 16.70 16.51
N ILE A 647 -3.37 16.80 16.79
CA ILE A 647 -2.86 17.40 18.06
C ILE A 647 -3.34 18.84 18.19
N SER A 648 -3.14 19.68 17.17
CA SER A 648 -3.58 21.08 17.19
C SER A 648 -5.09 21.22 17.38
N LEU A 649 -5.90 20.42 16.67
CA LEU A 649 -7.36 20.45 16.78
C LEU A 649 -7.85 20.01 18.17
N LEU A 650 -7.29 18.92 18.72
CA LEU A 650 -7.58 18.49 20.09
C LEU A 650 -7.17 19.54 21.13
N HIS A 651 -6.00 20.17 20.97
CA HIS A 651 -5.50 21.21 21.88
C HIS A 651 -6.37 22.49 21.84
N TYR A 652 -6.77 22.95 20.65
CA TYR A 652 -7.77 24.01 20.49
C TYR A 652 -9.17 23.62 21.03
N GLY A 653 -9.46 22.32 21.03
CA GLY A 653 -10.56 21.68 21.75
C GLY A 653 -10.39 21.58 23.26
N ARG A 654 -9.38 22.23 23.86
CA ARG A 654 -9.08 22.28 25.32
C ARG A 654 -8.42 21.05 25.93
N VAL A 655 -7.94 20.09 25.14
CA VAL A 655 -6.99 19.07 25.66
C VAL A 655 -5.67 19.77 26.02
N PRO A 656 -5.14 19.68 27.25
CA PRO A 656 -3.90 20.35 27.64
C PRO A 656 -2.70 19.94 26.77
N ALA A 657 -1.68 20.81 26.66
CA ALA A 657 -0.47 20.47 25.91
C ALA A 657 0.32 19.36 26.61
N GLU A 658 0.23 19.37 27.94
CA GLU A 658 0.91 18.51 28.91
C GLU A 658 0.53 17.04 28.69
N TYR A 659 -0.73 16.76 28.36
CA TYR A 659 -1.20 15.42 27.97
C TYR A 659 -0.42 14.84 26.76
N PHE A 660 -0.12 15.67 25.76
CA PHE A 660 0.66 15.22 24.59
C PHE A 660 2.14 15.08 24.91
N VAL A 661 2.67 15.91 25.82
CA VAL A 661 4.06 15.81 26.31
C VAL A 661 4.25 14.59 27.21
N GLU A 662 3.26 14.22 28.02
CA GLU A 662 3.23 12.98 28.81
C GLU A 662 3.20 11.73 27.91
N LEU A 663 2.30 11.69 26.92
CA LEU A 663 2.30 10.61 25.91
C LEU A 663 3.61 10.53 25.12
N LEU A 664 4.21 11.69 24.80
CA LEU A 664 5.52 11.77 24.14
C LEU A 664 6.63 11.22 25.04
N ARG A 665 6.67 11.57 26.32
CA ARG A 665 7.66 11.08 27.29
C ARG A 665 7.54 9.57 27.48
N LYS A 666 6.32 9.04 27.63
CA LYS A 666 6.06 7.58 27.61
C LYS A 666 6.63 6.92 26.35
N ALA A 667 6.35 7.49 25.18
CA ALA A 667 6.85 6.94 23.91
C ALA A 667 8.38 7.05 23.76
N LEU A 668 9.00 8.14 24.23
CA LEU A 668 10.46 8.31 24.25
C LEU A 668 11.13 7.33 25.23
N GLU A 669 10.53 7.14 26.40
CA GLU A 669 10.93 6.10 27.36
C GLU A 669 10.89 4.70 26.75
N ASP A 670 9.79 4.33 26.09
CA ASP A 670 9.64 3.02 25.43
C ASP A 670 10.73 2.81 24.35
N VAL A 671 10.96 3.84 23.52
CA VAL A 671 12.02 3.89 22.51
C VAL A 671 13.43 3.81 23.14
N ASN A 672 13.63 4.35 24.34
CA ASN A 672 14.91 4.28 25.05
C ASN A 672 15.12 2.92 25.74
N LYS A 673 14.07 2.33 26.34
CA LYS A 673 14.07 0.98 26.94
C LYS A 673 14.36 -0.10 25.88
N ALA A 674 13.84 0.08 24.66
CA ALA A 674 14.03 -0.81 23.51
C ALA A 674 15.48 -0.96 23.00
N ARG A 675 16.47 -0.31 23.62
CA ARG A 675 17.90 -0.57 23.38
C ARG A 675 18.55 -1.54 24.37
N ARG A 676 17.85 -1.94 25.42
CA ARG A 676 18.37 -2.73 26.54
C ARG A 676 17.47 -3.93 26.86
N LYS A 677 16.18 -3.67 27.09
CA LYS A 677 15.22 -4.70 27.51
C LYS A 677 14.75 -5.57 26.33
N PRO A 678 14.96 -6.91 26.35
CA PRO A 678 14.63 -7.79 25.22
C PRO A 678 13.19 -7.66 24.71
N ARG A 679 12.19 -7.56 25.61
CA ARG A 679 10.77 -7.39 25.26
C ARG A 679 10.53 -6.12 24.45
N ASP A 680 11.12 -5.01 24.89
CA ASP A 680 10.89 -3.69 24.31
C ASP A 680 11.70 -3.56 22.99
N SER A 681 12.90 -4.15 22.95
CA SER A 681 13.70 -4.31 21.73
C SER A 681 12.99 -5.16 20.67
N LEU A 682 12.30 -6.24 21.08
CA LEU A 682 11.54 -7.10 20.20
C LEU A 682 10.30 -6.37 19.62
N GLU A 683 9.63 -5.55 20.43
CA GLU A 683 8.51 -4.72 19.97
C GLU A 683 8.95 -3.72 18.87
N VAL A 684 10.09 -3.05 19.05
CA VAL A 684 10.66 -2.15 18.04
C VAL A 684 11.16 -2.92 16.81
N ALA A 685 11.78 -4.08 16.99
CA ALA A 685 12.21 -4.94 15.88
C ALA A 685 11.01 -5.44 15.04
N PHE A 686 9.86 -5.76 15.65
CA PHE A 686 8.63 -6.06 14.92
C PHE A 686 8.02 -4.83 14.23
N ASN A 687 7.99 -3.66 14.89
CA ASN A 687 7.57 -2.40 14.26
C ASN A 687 8.38 -2.09 12.97
N HIS A 688 9.65 -2.53 12.94
CA HIS A 688 10.65 -2.22 11.90
C HIS A 688 11.15 -3.42 11.08
N ALA A 689 10.46 -4.56 11.09
CA ALA A 689 10.90 -5.83 10.48
C ALA A 689 11.30 -5.76 8.98
N ASP A 690 10.76 -4.79 8.22
CA ASP A 690 11.13 -4.56 6.82
C ASP A 690 12.49 -3.85 6.63
N LEU A 691 13.14 -3.38 7.71
CA LEU A 691 14.46 -2.71 7.63
C LEU A 691 15.64 -3.70 7.56
N ASP A 692 15.49 -4.90 8.12
CA ASP A 692 16.58 -5.86 8.35
C ASP A 692 16.22 -7.34 8.06
N ASP A 693 15.11 -7.59 7.35
CA ASP A 693 14.52 -8.93 7.14
C ASP A 693 14.19 -9.67 8.45
N SER A 694 13.66 -8.92 9.43
CA SER A 694 13.30 -9.41 10.77
C SER A 694 14.45 -10.01 11.56
N MET A 695 15.71 -9.76 11.18
CA MET A 695 16.87 -10.42 11.77
C MET A 695 17.02 -10.07 13.25
N SER A 696 16.88 -8.79 13.62
CA SER A 696 16.96 -8.34 15.02
C SER A 696 15.90 -9.02 15.90
N ALA A 697 14.67 -9.19 15.38
CA ALA A 697 13.61 -9.90 16.08
C ALA A 697 13.94 -11.39 16.24
N ARG A 698 14.49 -12.05 15.20
CA ARG A 698 14.94 -13.46 15.28
C ARG A 698 16.11 -13.65 16.25
N MET A 699 17.05 -12.72 16.31
CA MET A 699 18.17 -12.76 17.28
C MET A 699 17.65 -12.75 18.71
N ILE A 700 16.79 -11.78 19.04
CA ILE A 700 16.17 -11.67 20.37
C ILE A 700 15.33 -12.91 20.71
N LEU A 701 14.54 -13.40 19.76
CA LEU A 701 13.75 -14.64 19.93
C LEU A 701 14.59 -15.91 20.04
N SER A 702 15.87 -15.88 19.66
CA SER A 702 16.79 -17.00 19.88
C SER A 702 17.38 -17.02 21.30
N GLY A 703 17.17 -15.94 22.07
CA GLY A 703 17.70 -15.74 23.41
C GLY A 703 18.85 -14.72 23.50
N ILE A 704 19.33 -14.18 22.37
CA ILE A 704 20.44 -13.20 22.33
C ILE A 704 19.96 -11.90 22.98
N GLN A 705 20.59 -11.47 24.08
CA GLN A 705 20.20 -10.20 24.70
C GLN A 705 20.65 -9.03 23.82
N PRO A 706 19.90 -7.91 23.79
CA PRO A 706 20.37 -6.67 23.16
C PRO A 706 21.74 -6.24 23.69
N GLU A 707 22.05 -6.54 24.95
CA GLU A 707 23.29 -6.11 25.61
C GLU A 707 24.52 -6.95 25.18
N ASP A 708 24.33 -8.19 24.72
CA ASP A 708 25.41 -9.12 24.37
C ASP A 708 26.02 -8.89 22.98
N GLU A 709 25.26 -8.30 22.04
CA GLU A 709 25.60 -8.34 20.61
C GLU A 709 25.59 -6.93 19.96
N THR A 710 26.75 -6.49 19.49
CA THR A 710 26.96 -5.10 19.03
C THR A 710 26.19 -4.75 17.76
N TYR A 711 25.99 -5.68 16.82
CA TYR A 711 25.25 -5.42 15.57
C TYR A 711 23.74 -5.28 15.82
N LEU A 712 23.18 -6.04 16.77
CA LEU A 712 21.81 -5.92 17.26
C LEU A 712 21.58 -4.54 17.90
N GLN A 713 22.47 -4.09 18.80
CA GLN A 713 22.42 -2.73 19.36
C GLN A 713 22.44 -1.67 18.27
N PHE A 714 23.29 -1.85 17.24
CA PHE A 714 23.36 -0.94 16.10
C PHE A 714 22.07 -0.95 15.25
N GLN A 715 21.40 -2.09 15.04
CA GLN A 715 20.08 -2.10 14.37
C GLN A 715 19.01 -1.41 15.23
N LEU A 716 18.91 -1.75 16.51
CA LEU A 716 17.96 -1.14 17.44
C LEU A 716 18.18 0.37 17.55
N ALA A 717 19.42 0.86 17.58
CA ALA A 717 19.75 2.28 17.56
C ALA A 717 19.28 3.01 16.29
N LEU A 718 19.19 2.32 15.15
CA LEU A 718 18.68 2.86 13.89
C LEU A 718 17.16 2.83 13.82
N MET A 719 16.52 1.77 14.31
CA MET A 719 15.06 1.65 14.42
C MET A 719 14.52 2.74 15.37
N THR A 720 15.06 2.80 16.59
CA THR A 720 14.72 3.83 17.60
C THR A 720 14.96 5.25 17.11
N LYS A 721 15.99 5.52 16.28
CA LYS A 721 16.19 6.84 15.66
C LYS A 721 15.09 7.19 14.65
N GLU A 722 14.60 6.22 13.89
CA GLU A 722 13.51 6.43 12.93
C GLU A 722 12.15 6.56 13.65
N GLU A 723 11.96 5.92 14.81
CA GLU A 723 10.82 6.16 15.73
C GLU A 723 10.90 7.56 16.38
N ARG A 724 12.05 7.99 16.91
CA ARG A 724 12.26 9.38 17.39
C ARG A 724 11.92 10.41 16.31
N LYS A 725 12.34 10.17 15.05
CA LYS A 725 11.92 11.01 13.92
C LYS A 725 10.40 11.01 13.72
N GLY A 726 9.73 9.88 13.92
CA GLY A 726 8.27 9.79 13.96
C GLY A 726 7.63 10.65 15.06
N LEU A 727 8.20 10.62 16.26
CA LEU A 727 7.74 11.42 17.41
C LEU A 727 7.93 12.94 17.17
N LYS A 728 9.09 13.35 16.65
CA LYS A 728 9.36 14.73 16.14
C LYS A 728 8.37 15.15 15.03
N GLN A 729 7.89 14.16 14.29
CA GLN A 729 6.75 14.20 13.37
C GLN A 729 5.42 14.68 13.97
N GLY A 730 5.26 14.65 15.30
CA GLY A 730 3.95 14.70 15.96
C GLY A 730 3.14 13.41 15.78
N ARG A 731 3.80 12.26 15.55
CA ARG A 731 3.18 10.92 15.41
C ARG A 731 3.30 10.12 16.71
N ILE A 732 2.81 10.72 17.80
CA ILE A 732 2.83 10.12 19.12
C ILE A 732 1.81 8.96 19.13
N PRO A 733 2.17 7.76 19.62
CA PRO A 733 1.20 6.69 19.81
C PRO A 733 0.17 7.07 20.87
N ILE A 734 -1.09 6.70 20.64
CA ILE A 734 -2.16 6.94 21.60
C ILE A 734 -2.99 5.68 21.78
N ASP A 735 -3.15 5.29 23.05
CA ASP A 735 -3.87 4.09 23.46
C ASP A 735 -5.40 4.36 23.48
N GLU A 736 -6.23 3.31 23.40
CA GLU A 736 -7.70 3.41 23.24
C GLU A 736 -8.16 4.16 21.96
N CYS A 737 -7.37 4.05 20.89
CA CYS A 737 -7.59 4.73 19.61
C CYS A 737 -7.33 3.81 18.41
N TYR A 738 -8.17 3.90 17.37
CA TYR A 738 -8.19 3.01 16.21
C TYR A 738 -8.40 3.79 14.92
N TYR A 739 -7.97 3.23 13.78
CA TYR A 739 -8.38 3.71 12.45
C TYR A 739 -9.23 2.64 11.76
N LEU A 740 -10.48 2.96 11.44
CA LEU A 740 -11.48 2.02 10.92
C LEU A 740 -12.10 2.53 9.61
N MET A 741 -12.50 1.62 8.72
CA MET A 741 -13.20 1.98 7.47
C MET A 741 -14.66 2.33 7.78
N GLY A 742 -15.17 3.39 7.18
CA GLY A 742 -16.56 3.84 7.38
C GLY A 742 -17.55 3.23 6.39
N THR A 743 -18.77 3.00 6.86
CA THR A 743 -19.96 2.67 6.05
C THR A 743 -21.23 3.17 6.77
N THR A 744 -22.41 2.95 6.19
CA THR A 744 -23.70 3.27 6.79
C THR A 744 -24.33 2.10 7.52
N ASP A 745 -25.08 2.38 8.58
CA ASP A 745 -25.93 1.41 9.27
C ASP A 745 -26.96 0.74 8.31
N PRO A 746 -26.93 -0.60 8.14
CA PRO A 746 -27.85 -1.34 7.27
C PRO A 746 -29.21 -1.66 7.93
N THR A 747 -29.45 -1.16 9.15
CA THR A 747 -30.73 -1.26 9.89
C THR A 747 -31.50 0.05 9.94
N GLY A 748 -30.82 1.20 9.86
CA GLY A 748 -31.42 2.53 10.00
C GLY A 748 -31.86 2.86 11.44
N THR A 749 -31.29 2.19 12.45
CA THR A 749 -31.66 2.35 13.87
C THR A 749 -30.81 3.41 14.59
N LEU A 750 -29.60 3.70 14.11
CA LEU A 750 -28.74 4.72 14.73
C LEU A 750 -29.31 6.13 14.58
N LYS A 751 -29.39 6.86 15.70
CA LYS A 751 -29.74 8.29 15.73
C LYS A 751 -28.55 9.16 15.33
N ARG A 752 -28.81 10.44 15.07
CA ARG A 752 -27.86 11.41 14.51
C ARG A 752 -26.56 11.62 15.32
N ASP A 753 -26.56 11.41 16.63
CA ASP A 753 -25.33 11.47 17.47
C ASP A 753 -24.66 10.10 17.70
N GLN A 754 -25.23 9.02 17.16
CA GLN A 754 -24.81 7.64 17.41
C GLN A 754 -23.96 7.08 16.26
N VAL A 755 -23.11 6.12 16.59
CA VAL A 755 -22.34 5.27 15.65
C VAL A 755 -22.34 3.84 16.19
N CYS A 756 -22.18 2.83 15.34
CA CYS A 756 -21.75 1.50 15.78
C CYS A 756 -20.29 1.29 15.37
N VAL A 757 -19.49 0.64 16.22
CA VAL A 757 -18.06 0.45 16.02
C VAL A 757 -17.72 -0.99 16.36
N ILE A 758 -17.24 -1.78 15.39
CA ILE A 758 -16.91 -3.20 15.59
C ILE A 758 -15.39 -3.38 15.69
N LEU A 759 -14.92 -3.90 16.83
CA LEU A 759 -13.52 -4.23 17.12
C LEU A 759 -13.35 -5.75 17.28
N ASP A 760 -12.20 -6.20 17.82
CA ASP A 760 -11.94 -7.65 17.97
C ASP A 760 -12.91 -8.32 18.97
N ASN A 761 -13.35 -7.58 20.00
CA ASN A 761 -14.25 -8.05 21.04
C ASN A 761 -15.73 -7.72 20.76
N GLY A 762 -16.11 -7.52 19.49
CA GLY A 762 -17.49 -7.20 19.08
C GLY A 762 -17.79 -5.69 19.03
N GLN A 763 -19.05 -5.33 19.25
CA GLN A 763 -19.54 -3.95 19.15
C GLN A 763 -19.16 -3.10 20.38
N LEU A 764 -18.68 -1.87 20.15
CA LEU A 764 -18.35 -0.90 21.19
C LEU A 764 -19.61 -0.16 21.70
N SER A 765 -19.65 0.14 22.99
CA SER A 765 -20.63 1.04 23.60
C SER A 765 -19.95 2.15 24.42
N GLY A 766 -20.58 3.34 24.49
CA GLY A 766 -20.11 4.49 25.27
C GLY A 766 -19.87 5.74 24.42
N LYS A 767 -19.33 6.83 24.99
CA LYS A 767 -18.97 8.01 24.20
C LYS A 767 -17.65 7.79 23.47
N VAL A 768 -17.54 8.31 22.24
CA VAL A 768 -16.33 8.26 21.40
C VAL A 768 -16.05 9.62 20.76
N LEU A 769 -14.78 9.88 20.44
CA LEU A 769 -14.41 10.92 19.47
C LEU A 769 -14.20 10.27 18.10
N VAL A 770 -14.65 10.92 17.03
CA VAL A 770 -14.45 10.49 15.64
C VAL A 770 -13.89 11.64 14.82
N TYR A 771 -12.91 11.35 13.95
CA TYR A 771 -12.23 12.33 13.08
C TYR A 771 -11.78 11.68 11.77
N LYS A 772 -12.04 12.32 10.63
CA LYS A 772 -11.44 11.94 9.35
C LYS A 772 -10.13 12.70 9.13
N HIS A 773 -9.05 11.98 8.86
CA HIS A 773 -7.73 12.58 8.63
C HIS A 773 -7.42 12.74 7.13
N PRO A 774 -6.88 13.89 6.67
CA PRO A 774 -6.63 15.14 7.40
C PRO A 774 -7.82 16.12 7.31
N GLY A 775 -8.53 16.30 8.43
CA GLY A 775 -9.38 17.46 8.66
C GLY A 775 -8.60 18.64 9.25
N LEU A 776 -9.00 19.86 8.88
CA LEU A 776 -8.39 21.15 9.24
C LEU A 776 -9.41 22.13 9.87
N HIS A 777 -10.70 21.84 9.86
CA HIS A 777 -11.71 22.67 10.51
C HIS A 777 -11.75 22.39 12.02
N PHE A 778 -11.99 23.43 12.81
CA PHE A 778 -12.10 23.34 14.27
C PHE A 778 -13.20 22.39 14.76
N GLY A 779 -14.13 21.99 13.89
CA GLY A 779 -15.25 21.09 14.16
C GLY A 779 -15.15 19.70 13.54
N ASP A 780 -14.06 19.32 12.85
CA ASP A 780 -13.96 17.99 12.20
C ASP A 780 -13.79 16.82 13.20
N ILE A 781 -13.59 17.11 14.49
CA ILE A 781 -13.57 16.10 15.55
C ILE A 781 -14.93 16.11 16.24
N HIS A 782 -15.72 15.08 15.97
CA HIS A 782 -17.06 14.90 16.52
C HIS A 782 -17.01 14.10 17.82
N LYS A 783 -17.89 14.42 18.79
CA LYS A 783 -18.08 13.64 20.02
C LYS A 783 -19.45 12.95 19.94
N LEU A 784 -19.43 11.62 19.79
CA LEU A 784 -20.57 10.78 19.40
C LEU A 784 -20.80 9.65 20.43
N THR A 785 -21.85 8.85 20.23
CA THR A 785 -22.24 7.73 21.08
C THR A 785 -22.09 6.40 20.33
N ALA A 786 -21.03 5.65 20.63
CA ALA A 786 -20.95 4.24 20.25
C ALA A 786 -22.11 3.49 20.90
N THR A 787 -22.91 2.82 20.06
CA THR A 787 -24.18 2.19 20.43
C THR A 787 -24.23 0.80 19.82
N TYR A 788 -24.61 -0.20 20.63
CA TYR A 788 -24.89 -1.55 20.16
C TYR A 788 -26.13 -1.58 19.27
N ILE A 789 -26.03 -2.22 18.09
CA ILE A 789 -27.16 -2.49 17.19
C ILE A 789 -27.53 -3.96 17.35
N ASP A 790 -28.75 -4.22 17.81
CA ASP A 790 -29.29 -5.57 17.93
C ASP A 790 -29.59 -6.19 16.55
N GLY A 791 -29.43 -7.51 16.44
CA GLY A 791 -29.55 -8.24 15.17
C GLY A 791 -28.53 -7.88 14.06
N LEU A 792 -27.55 -6.99 14.31
CA LEU A 792 -26.56 -6.61 13.28
C LEU A 792 -25.72 -7.82 12.83
N GLU A 793 -25.44 -8.76 13.73
CA GLU A 793 -24.68 -9.99 13.45
C GLU A 793 -25.46 -10.95 12.53
N ASP A 794 -26.79 -10.89 12.51
CA ASP A 794 -27.62 -11.62 11.53
C ASP A 794 -27.52 -11.04 10.11
N ILE A 795 -27.12 -9.76 9.99
CA ILE A 795 -26.92 -9.07 8.72
C ILE A 795 -25.47 -9.24 8.24
N VAL A 796 -24.49 -8.87 9.06
CA VAL A 796 -23.08 -8.75 8.62
C VAL A 796 -22.19 -9.93 9.06
N GLY A 797 -22.67 -10.76 9.99
CA GLY A 797 -21.89 -11.86 10.58
C GLY A 797 -20.80 -11.41 11.54
N ASN A 798 -19.92 -12.35 11.88
CA ASN A 798 -18.86 -12.17 12.88
C ASN A 798 -17.67 -11.34 12.36
N SER A 799 -17.78 -10.78 11.15
CA SER A 799 -16.73 -9.99 10.49
C SER A 799 -16.54 -8.66 11.20
N LYS A 800 -15.28 -8.24 11.36
CA LYS A 800 -14.90 -7.16 12.30
C LYS A 800 -14.25 -5.95 11.61
N TYR A 801 -13.99 -4.91 12.39
CA TYR A 801 -13.15 -3.73 12.05
C TYR A 801 -13.78 -2.73 11.06
N ALA A 802 -14.93 -2.17 11.44
CA ALA A 802 -15.57 -1.04 10.75
C ALA A 802 -16.25 -0.07 11.73
N ILE A 803 -16.61 1.11 11.23
CA ILE A 803 -17.52 2.07 11.89
C ILE A 803 -18.74 2.34 10.99
N PHE A 804 -19.92 2.20 11.57
CA PHE A 804 -21.22 2.41 10.95
C PHE A 804 -21.79 3.77 11.38
N PHE A 805 -22.20 4.56 10.39
CA PHE A 805 -22.77 5.89 10.57
C PHE A 805 -24.29 5.90 10.32
N PRO A 806 -25.04 6.80 10.98
CA PRO A 806 -26.49 6.89 10.89
C PRO A 806 -26.93 7.48 9.54
N THR A 807 -28.06 7.00 9.02
CA THR A 807 -28.66 7.46 7.75
C THR A 807 -29.73 8.54 7.95
N CYS A 808 -29.65 9.32 9.04
CA CYS A 808 -30.70 10.24 9.48
C CYS A 808 -30.23 11.70 9.66
N GLY A 809 -31.17 12.64 9.47
CA GLY A 809 -30.93 14.08 9.60
C GLY A 809 -30.49 14.77 8.30
N PRO A 810 -30.24 16.10 8.36
CA PRO A 810 -30.12 16.94 7.16
C PRO A 810 -28.74 16.88 6.47
N ARG A 811 -27.76 16.22 7.06
CA ARG A 811 -26.42 16.03 6.51
C ARG A 811 -25.77 14.80 7.14
N SER A 812 -24.93 14.10 6.38
CA SER A 812 -24.25 12.89 6.86
C SER A 812 -23.02 13.23 7.72
N LEU A 813 -22.71 12.38 8.70
CA LEU A 813 -21.56 12.63 9.60
C LEU A 813 -20.21 12.58 8.86
N ALA A 814 -20.11 11.85 7.75
CA ALA A 814 -18.93 11.86 6.89
C ALA A 814 -18.69 13.23 6.22
N ASP A 815 -19.72 13.82 5.59
CA ASP A 815 -19.59 15.12 4.93
C ASP A 815 -19.31 16.26 5.95
N GLU A 816 -19.87 16.16 7.16
CA GLU A 816 -19.57 17.06 8.28
C GLU A 816 -18.09 17.01 8.74
N MET A 817 -17.44 15.84 8.64
CA MET A 817 -16.02 15.65 8.99
C MET A 817 -15.11 15.76 7.75
N ALA A 818 -14.67 16.98 7.43
CA ALA A 818 -13.75 17.25 6.33
C ALA A 818 -14.19 16.68 4.95
N ASN A 819 -15.48 16.89 4.61
CA ASN A 819 -16.09 16.56 3.31
C ASN A 819 -15.81 15.08 2.90
N SER A 820 -16.06 14.15 3.82
CA SER A 820 -15.76 12.72 3.67
C SER A 820 -16.87 11.93 2.99
N ASP A 821 -16.51 10.79 2.42
CA ASP A 821 -17.42 9.80 1.84
C ASP A 821 -17.16 8.39 2.43
N TYR A 822 -17.87 7.38 1.93
CA TYR A 822 -17.70 5.97 2.30
C TYR A 822 -17.08 5.15 1.16
N ASP A 823 -16.41 5.79 0.20
CA ASP A 823 -15.77 5.14 -0.95
C ASP A 823 -14.41 4.48 -0.60
N GLY A 824 -14.04 4.59 0.68
CA GLY A 824 -12.96 3.88 1.37
C GLY A 824 -12.18 4.72 2.38
N ASP A 825 -12.72 5.87 2.81
CA ASP A 825 -12.09 6.72 3.82
C ASP A 825 -12.01 6.03 5.21
N MET A 826 -10.95 6.39 5.95
CA MET A 826 -10.59 5.81 7.24
C MET A 826 -10.76 6.85 8.35
N TYR A 827 -11.56 6.51 9.35
CA TYR A 827 -11.90 7.37 10.47
C TYR A 827 -11.05 6.98 11.69
N TRP A 828 -10.41 7.96 12.32
CA TRP A 828 -9.85 7.84 13.65
C TRP A 828 -10.99 7.80 14.66
N VAL A 829 -11.03 6.76 15.49
CA VAL A 829 -12.03 6.57 16.55
C VAL A 829 -11.28 6.44 17.87
N SER A 830 -11.67 7.24 18.87
CA SER A 830 -11.06 7.26 20.20
C SER A 830 -12.11 7.05 21.28
N ARG A 831 -11.86 6.08 22.16
CA ARG A 831 -12.59 5.88 23.41
C ARG A 831 -11.77 6.28 24.65
N ASN A 832 -10.64 6.97 24.42
CA ASN A 832 -9.71 7.40 25.46
C ASN A 832 -10.41 8.36 26.45
N PRO A 833 -10.47 8.06 27.76
CA PRO A 833 -11.30 8.79 28.71
C PRO A 833 -10.83 10.24 28.92
N LEU A 834 -9.51 10.48 28.95
CA LEU A 834 -8.94 11.81 29.15
C LEU A 834 -9.24 12.74 27.96
N LEU A 835 -9.24 12.20 26.74
CA LEU A 835 -9.70 12.95 25.56
C LEU A 835 -11.20 13.20 25.60
N LEU A 836 -12.01 12.20 25.98
CA LEU A 836 -13.47 12.34 26.07
C LEU A 836 -13.90 13.36 27.13
N GLU A 837 -13.22 13.42 28.26
CA GLU A 837 -13.43 14.38 29.34
C GLU A 837 -13.07 15.80 28.87
N ARG A 838 -11.85 15.99 28.36
CA ARG A 838 -11.24 17.32 28.17
C ARG A 838 -11.59 17.97 26.82
N PHE A 839 -11.92 17.19 25.79
CA PHE A 839 -12.23 17.72 24.47
C PHE A 839 -13.64 18.37 24.42
N LYS A 840 -13.66 19.66 24.11
CA LYS A 840 -14.86 20.47 23.83
C LYS A 840 -15.05 20.63 22.32
N PRO A 841 -16.06 19.97 21.71
CA PRO A 841 -16.31 20.04 20.26
C PRO A 841 -16.73 21.44 19.82
N ARG A 842 -16.69 21.68 18.50
CA ARG A 842 -17.15 22.91 17.84
C ARG A 842 -18.24 22.58 16.82
N LYS A 843 -18.93 23.60 16.30
CA LYS A 843 -19.87 23.41 15.18
C LYS A 843 -19.10 22.80 13.98
N PRO A 844 -19.63 21.77 13.29
CA PRO A 844 -18.98 21.15 12.13
C PRO A 844 -18.64 22.14 11.01
N TRP A 845 -17.82 21.70 10.05
CA TRP A 845 -17.51 22.55 8.89
C TRP A 845 -18.75 22.78 8.02
N VAL A 846 -18.97 24.03 7.62
CA VAL A 846 -19.94 24.41 6.59
C VAL A 846 -19.21 25.25 5.55
N ARG A 847 -19.34 24.86 4.28
CA ARG A 847 -18.74 25.54 3.12
C ARG A 847 -19.23 26.99 3.07
N ARG A 848 -18.30 27.96 3.11
CA ARG A 848 -18.56 29.40 3.00
C ARG A 848 -18.27 29.93 1.59
N ILE A 849 -17.33 29.30 0.89
CA ILE A 849 -16.93 29.62 -0.48
C ILE A 849 -17.49 28.55 -1.42
N SER A 850 -18.49 28.90 -2.25
CA SER A 850 -18.88 28.06 -3.37
C SER A 850 -17.95 28.33 -4.57
N PRO A 851 -17.40 27.30 -5.23
CA PRO A 851 -16.53 27.49 -6.40
C PRO A 851 -17.33 28.02 -7.60
N ARG A 852 -16.75 28.93 -8.39
CA ARG A 852 -17.36 29.38 -9.65
C ARG A 852 -17.47 28.22 -10.63
N LYS A 853 -18.65 27.59 -10.71
CA LYS A 853 -18.98 26.58 -11.72
C LYS A 853 -18.75 27.20 -13.10
N THR A 854 -17.70 26.74 -13.79
CA THR A 854 -17.38 27.17 -15.16
C THR A 854 -17.95 26.14 -16.12
N GLU A 855 -18.61 26.56 -17.20
CA GLU A 855 -19.09 25.62 -18.21
C GLU A 855 -17.93 24.82 -18.80
N GLN A 856 -18.05 23.49 -18.74
CA GLN A 856 -17.07 22.56 -19.26
C GLN A 856 -17.74 21.67 -20.30
N LYS A 857 -17.14 21.63 -21.48
CA LYS A 857 -17.58 20.75 -22.57
C LYS A 857 -17.36 19.27 -22.20
N LYS A 858 -18.29 18.43 -22.66
CA LYS A 858 -18.17 16.97 -22.60
C LYS A 858 -17.05 16.53 -23.55
N PRO A 859 -16.43 15.35 -23.34
CA PRO A 859 -15.48 14.75 -24.27
C PRO A 859 -16.06 14.58 -25.68
N GLN A 860 -17.36 14.28 -25.78
CA GLN A 860 -18.10 14.10 -27.04
C GLN A 860 -18.24 15.40 -27.85
N ASP A 861 -18.10 16.57 -27.23
CA ASP A 861 -18.20 17.88 -27.90
C ASP A 861 -16.90 18.25 -28.66
N TYR A 862 -15.92 17.34 -28.70
CA TYR A 862 -14.62 17.51 -29.35
C TYR A 862 -14.41 16.42 -30.44
N PRO A 863 -13.90 16.78 -31.63
CA PRO A 863 -13.37 15.79 -32.57
C PRO A 863 -12.27 14.95 -31.92
N GLY A 864 -12.22 13.65 -32.20
CA GLY A 864 -11.34 12.70 -31.48
C GLY A 864 -9.86 13.11 -31.42
N SER A 865 -9.28 13.57 -32.52
CA SER A 865 -7.89 14.07 -32.54
C SER A 865 -7.67 15.29 -31.64
N LYS A 866 -8.68 16.16 -31.51
CA LYS A 866 -8.65 17.32 -30.60
C LYS A 866 -8.81 16.89 -29.14
N LEU A 867 -9.57 15.83 -28.87
CA LEU A 867 -9.68 15.23 -27.53
C LEU A 867 -8.34 14.62 -27.09
N GLU A 868 -7.68 13.82 -27.93
CA GLU A 868 -6.36 13.24 -27.61
C GLU A 868 -5.31 14.31 -27.28
N CYS A 869 -5.19 15.35 -28.10
CA CYS A 869 -4.32 16.50 -27.83
C CYS A 869 -4.64 17.19 -26.49
N LEU A 870 -5.92 17.31 -26.11
CA LEU A 870 -6.31 17.89 -24.82
C LEU A 870 -5.96 16.97 -23.64
N LEU A 871 -6.19 15.66 -23.77
CA LEU A 871 -5.86 14.66 -22.74
C LEU A 871 -4.34 14.61 -22.49
N PHE A 872 -3.53 14.63 -23.54
CA PHE A 872 -2.07 14.66 -23.41
C PHE A 872 -1.55 16.01 -22.86
N ARG A 873 -2.16 17.14 -23.23
CA ARG A 873 -1.80 18.45 -22.67
C ARG A 873 -2.06 18.54 -21.16
N GLU A 874 -3.11 17.89 -20.66
CA GLU A 874 -3.36 17.81 -19.21
C GLU A 874 -2.33 16.90 -18.50
N TYR A 875 -1.80 15.86 -19.15
CA TYR A 875 -0.60 15.15 -18.66
C TYR A 875 0.62 16.09 -18.57
N LEU A 876 0.94 16.82 -19.65
CA LEU A 876 2.07 17.77 -19.66
C LEU A 876 1.93 18.81 -18.55
N LYS A 877 0.72 19.34 -18.34
CA LYS A 877 0.38 20.27 -17.26
C LYS A 877 0.60 19.64 -15.88
N ALA A 878 0.14 18.41 -15.64
CA ALA A 878 0.39 17.72 -14.37
C ALA A 878 1.89 17.46 -14.11
N ARG A 879 2.66 17.18 -15.16
CA ARG A 879 4.10 16.85 -15.12
C ARG A 879 5.04 18.07 -15.03
N PHE A 880 4.67 19.20 -15.64
CA PHE A 880 5.54 20.38 -15.80
C PHE A 880 4.98 21.68 -15.19
N ALA A 881 3.68 21.73 -14.88
CA ALA A 881 2.99 22.86 -14.24
C ALA A 881 2.05 22.40 -13.09
N PRO A 882 2.57 21.64 -12.10
CA PRO A 882 1.76 21.08 -11.01
C PRO A 882 1.07 22.15 -10.15
N SER A 883 -0.12 21.84 -9.64
CA SER A 883 -0.76 22.64 -8.59
C SER A 883 -0.20 22.29 -7.22
N TYR A 884 0.25 23.31 -6.50
CA TYR A 884 0.78 23.20 -5.13
C TYR A 884 -0.24 23.59 -4.04
N VAL A 885 -1.48 23.89 -4.42
CA VAL A 885 -2.51 24.52 -3.56
C VAL A 885 -2.81 23.75 -2.29
N LEU A 886 -3.07 22.44 -2.36
CA LEU A 886 -3.35 21.61 -1.16
C LEU A 886 -2.25 21.71 -0.10
N GLY A 887 -1.00 21.70 -0.54
CA GLY A 887 0.16 21.86 0.31
C GLY A 887 0.22 23.26 0.92
N ALA A 888 0.28 24.28 0.06
CA ALA A 888 0.37 25.67 0.46
C ALA A 888 -0.75 26.08 1.45
N ALA A 889 -1.96 25.56 1.25
CA ALA A 889 -3.09 25.80 2.14
C ALA A 889 -2.93 25.12 3.50
N ALA A 890 -2.61 23.82 3.55
CA ALA A 890 -2.44 23.09 4.81
C ALA A 890 -1.20 23.54 5.61
N ASP A 891 -0.10 23.85 4.92
CA ASP A 891 1.13 24.37 5.53
C ASP A 891 0.91 25.78 6.12
N SER A 892 0.21 26.66 5.40
CA SER A 892 -0.16 28.00 5.90
C SER A 892 -1.18 27.90 7.04
N TRP A 893 -2.16 26.99 6.94
CA TRP A 893 -3.11 26.71 8.03
C TRP A 893 -2.38 26.26 9.29
N LEU A 894 -1.40 25.35 9.17
CA LEU A 894 -0.66 24.81 10.33
C LEU A 894 0.16 25.90 11.03
N ALA A 895 0.83 26.78 10.28
CA ALA A 895 1.59 27.88 10.85
C ALA A 895 0.70 29.03 11.40
N PHE A 896 -0.53 29.21 10.90
CA PHE A 896 -1.52 30.09 11.52
C PHE A 896 -2.17 29.48 12.77
N MET A 897 -2.41 28.17 12.77
CA MET A 897 -2.90 27.42 13.93
C MET A 897 -1.88 27.47 15.07
N ASP A 898 -0.59 27.32 14.74
CA ASP A 898 0.49 27.41 15.71
C ASP A 898 0.51 28.76 16.44
N ARG A 899 0.52 29.87 15.68
CA ARG A 899 0.33 31.23 16.21
C ARG A 899 -0.91 31.35 17.09
N LEU A 900 -2.05 30.81 16.64
CA LEU A 900 -3.30 30.86 17.40
C LEU A 900 -3.23 30.14 18.76
N LEU A 901 -2.35 29.13 18.89
CA LEU A 901 -2.13 28.33 20.09
C LEU A 901 -1.07 28.90 21.04
N ILE A 902 -0.18 29.81 20.60
CA ILE A 902 0.84 30.46 21.45
C ILE A 902 0.21 31.41 22.50
N GLY A 903 -1.05 31.81 22.35
CA GLY A 903 -1.82 32.50 23.41
C GLY A 903 -1.68 34.02 23.43
N ASP A 904 -0.47 34.57 23.26
CA ASP A 904 -0.16 36.00 23.49
C ASP A 904 -0.59 36.95 22.34
N ILE A 905 -1.50 36.52 21.47
CA ILE A 905 -1.93 37.27 20.29
C ILE A 905 -3.11 38.22 20.61
N PRO A 906 -3.04 39.52 20.26
CA PRO A 906 -4.12 40.49 20.43
C PRO A 906 -5.47 40.04 19.86
N LYS A 907 -6.58 40.43 20.52
CA LYS A 907 -7.95 40.04 20.13
C LYS A 907 -8.27 40.36 18.66
N SER A 908 -7.75 41.47 18.14
CA SER A 908 -7.87 41.90 16.73
C SER A 908 -7.15 40.95 15.75
N GLU A 909 -5.86 40.69 15.96
CA GLU A 909 -5.07 39.77 15.13
C GLU A 909 -5.64 38.34 15.20
N ARG A 910 -6.03 37.87 16.39
CA ARG A 910 -6.69 36.57 16.60
C ARG A 910 -7.95 36.43 15.74
N LYS A 911 -8.73 37.49 15.54
CA LYS A 911 -9.90 37.50 14.63
C LYS A 911 -9.49 37.42 13.17
N VAL A 912 -8.40 38.09 12.78
CA VAL A 912 -7.84 38.02 11.41
C VAL A 912 -7.29 36.63 11.10
N ILE A 913 -6.50 36.03 12.00
CA ILE A 913 -5.94 34.68 11.86
C ILE A 913 -7.07 33.66 11.68
N LYS A 914 -8.08 33.66 12.56
CA LYS A 914 -9.22 32.72 12.44
C LYS A 914 -9.96 32.85 11.11
N ARG A 915 -10.17 34.07 10.59
CA ARG A 915 -10.75 34.27 9.25
C ARG A 915 -9.89 33.62 8.16
N LYS A 916 -8.58 33.96 8.11
CA LYS A 916 -7.65 33.37 7.13
C LYS A 916 -7.64 31.85 7.19
N MET A 917 -7.67 31.27 8.39
CA MET A 917 -7.73 29.81 8.58
C MET A 917 -9.01 29.19 8.03
N LEU A 918 -10.18 29.80 8.24
CA LEU A 918 -11.44 29.29 7.68
C LEU A 918 -11.47 29.41 6.14
N ASP A 919 -10.91 30.49 5.60
CA ASP A 919 -10.78 30.68 4.14
C ASP A 919 -9.80 29.65 3.53
N LEU A 920 -8.71 29.32 4.25
CA LEU A 920 -7.77 28.24 3.90
C LEU A 920 -8.38 26.83 4.00
N VAL A 921 -9.27 26.57 4.96
CA VAL A 921 -10.00 25.29 5.09
C VAL A 921 -10.88 25.06 3.86
N ASP A 922 -11.68 26.05 3.47
CA ASP A 922 -12.53 25.98 2.27
C ASP A 922 -11.69 25.76 1.00
N ILE A 923 -10.59 26.51 0.84
CA ILE A 923 -9.65 26.32 -0.28
C ILE A 923 -9.05 24.90 -0.26
N TYR A 924 -8.71 24.36 0.91
CA TYR A 924 -8.14 23.02 1.04
C TYR A 924 -9.13 21.92 0.61
N TYR A 925 -10.37 21.94 1.12
CA TYR A 925 -11.38 20.93 0.75
C TYR A 925 -11.81 21.03 -0.70
N LEU A 926 -12.04 22.24 -1.23
CA LEU A 926 -12.32 22.42 -2.65
C LEU A 926 -11.13 21.94 -3.53
N ALA A 927 -9.89 22.07 -3.06
CA ALA A 927 -8.71 21.60 -3.77
C ALA A 927 -8.49 20.07 -3.73
N LEU A 928 -9.15 19.33 -2.83
CA LEU A 928 -9.18 17.86 -2.88
C LEU A 928 -9.94 17.37 -4.12
N ASP A 929 -10.98 18.11 -4.52
CA ASP A 929 -11.82 17.81 -5.68
C ASP A 929 -11.50 18.61 -6.94
N ALA A 930 -10.60 19.60 -6.89
CA ALA A 930 -10.11 20.31 -8.08
C ALA A 930 -9.65 19.37 -9.21
N PRO A 931 -8.91 18.26 -8.97
CA PRO A 931 -8.54 17.32 -10.03
C PRO A 931 -9.73 16.53 -10.62
N LYS A 932 -10.80 16.32 -9.84
CA LYS A 932 -12.03 15.66 -10.31
C LYS A 932 -12.97 16.63 -11.03
N SER A 933 -12.95 17.90 -10.66
CA SER A 933 -13.90 18.92 -11.11
C SER A 933 -13.38 19.81 -12.24
N GLY A 934 -12.06 19.86 -12.48
CA GLY A 934 -11.44 20.76 -13.46
C GLY A 934 -11.32 22.22 -13.00
N ASN A 935 -11.83 22.55 -11.81
CA ASN A 935 -11.83 23.90 -11.28
C ASN A 935 -10.40 24.38 -10.99
N LYS A 936 -10.01 25.54 -11.53
CA LYS A 936 -8.73 26.19 -11.19
C LYS A 936 -8.85 26.88 -9.83
N ILE A 937 -8.27 26.28 -8.80
CA ILE A 937 -8.15 26.85 -7.46
C ILE A 937 -6.72 27.37 -7.27
N THR A 938 -6.58 28.43 -6.46
CA THR A 938 -5.32 29.06 -6.07
C THR A 938 -5.40 29.48 -4.61
N VAL A 939 -4.28 29.46 -3.88
CA VAL A 939 -4.20 30.14 -2.57
C VAL A 939 -3.84 31.61 -2.84
N PRO A 940 -4.64 32.60 -2.41
CA PRO A 940 -4.29 34.01 -2.48
C PRO A 940 -3.05 34.33 -1.62
N GLU A 941 -2.23 35.29 -2.03
CA GLU A 941 -0.96 35.60 -1.35
C GLU A 941 -1.19 36.13 0.08
N GLU A 942 -2.28 36.85 0.31
CA GLU A 942 -2.68 37.31 1.63
C GLU A 942 -3.04 36.17 2.60
N LEU A 943 -3.31 34.95 2.11
CA LEU A 943 -3.49 33.75 2.93
C LEU A 943 -2.20 32.92 3.09
N MET A 944 -1.10 33.29 2.43
CA MET A 944 0.19 32.62 2.57
C MET A 944 0.96 33.09 3.82
N VAL A 945 1.64 32.16 4.48
CA VAL A 945 2.49 32.46 5.64
C VAL A 945 3.94 32.77 5.19
N LYS A 946 4.50 33.88 5.69
CA LYS A 946 5.85 34.37 5.36
C LYS A 946 6.97 33.74 6.19
N GLN A 947 6.68 33.31 7.43
CA GLN A 947 7.65 32.71 8.36
C GLN A 947 7.00 31.51 9.05
N TYR A 948 7.71 30.38 9.10
CA TYR A 948 7.21 29.12 9.65
C TYR A 948 7.79 28.88 11.05
N PRO A 949 7.11 28.10 11.92
CA PRO A 949 7.67 27.69 13.20
C PRO A 949 8.79 26.65 12.99
N HIS A 950 9.76 26.65 13.90
CA HIS A 950 10.95 25.79 13.86
C HIS A 950 10.62 24.30 13.65
N PHE A 951 9.55 23.76 14.25
CA PHE A 951 9.18 22.34 14.12
C PHE A 951 8.75 21.93 12.71
N MET A 952 8.46 22.88 11.81
CA MET A 952 8.20 22.60 10.40
C MET A 952 9.48 22.38 9.58
N GLU A 953 10.67 22.62 10.14
CA GLU A 953 11.99 22.41 9.50
C GLU A 953 12.08 23.06 8.09
N ARG A 954 11.40 24.22 7.92
CA ARG A 954 11.12 24.83 6.59
C ARG A 954 11.23 26.34 6.59
N GLY A 955 11.88 26.89 5.56
CA GLY A 955 11.89 28.32 5.25
C GLY A 955 13.12 28.74 4.45
N ARG A 956 13.10 29.97 3.92
CA ARG A 956 14.31 30.73 3.54
C ARG A 956 14.70 31.77 4.59
N HIS A 957 13.71 32.25 5.34
CA HIS A 957 13.89 33.09 6.51
C HIS A 957 14.09 32.21 7.74
N LEU A 958 14.78 32.73 8.77
CA LEU A 958 14.89 32.04 10.05
C LEU A 958 13.49 31.69 10.60
N PRO A 959 13.23 30.45 10.99
CA PRO A 959 11.95 30.07 11.57
C PRO A 959 11.79 30.69 12.97
N TYR A 960 10.55 30.86 13.43
CA TYR A 960 10.31 31.34 14.79
C TYR A 960 10.30 30.18 15.80
N HIS A 961 10.82 30.44 17.01
CA HIS A 961 10.63 29.52 18.13
C HIS A 961 9.15 29.55 18.52
N SER A 962 8.54 28.39 18.74
CA SER A 962 7.11 28.28 19.07
C SER A 962 6.95 27.68 20.45
N ALA A 963 6.17 28.35 21.30
CA ALA A 963 5.82 27.86 22.64
C ALA A 963 4.58 26.94 22.63
N SER A 964 4.01 26.64 21.45
CA SER A 964 2.83 25.80 21.32
C SER A 964 3.12 24.34 21.68
N VAL A 965 2.05 23.53 21.80
CA VAL A 965 2.16 22.07 21.95
C VAL A 965 3.05 21.41 20.88
N LEU A 966 3.06 21.90 19.63
CA LEU A 966 3.89 21.33 18.56
C LEU A 966 5.36 21.74 18.64
N GLY A 967 5.64 22.94 19.19
CA GLY A 967 7.00 23.35 19.56
C GLY A 967 7.52 22.49 20.70
N LYS A 968 6.82 22.48 21.84
CA LYS A 968 7.14 21.64 23.01
C LYS A 968 7.44 20.17 22.64
N ILE A 969 6.65 19.57 21.75
CA ILE A 969 6.87 18.19 21.25
C ILE A 969 8.17 18.06 20.44
N TYR A 970 8.50 19.04 19.61
CA TYR A 970 9.74 19.05 18.83
C TYR A 970 10.97 19.25 19.72
N ASP A 971 10.88 20.17 20.67
CA ASP A 971 11.96 20.53 21.59
C ASP A 971 12.30 19.37 22.54
N GLU A 972 11.28 18.73 23.13
CA GLU A 972 11.42 17.56 24.02
C GLU A 972 12.06 16.35 23.32
N VAL A 973 11.79 16.14 22.01
CA VAL A 973 12.51 15.09 21.24
C VAL A 973 13.95 15.52 20.94
N THR A 974 14.15 16.79 20.57
CA THR A 974 15.45 17.31 20.14
C THR A 974 16.44 17.38 21.31
N SER A 975 15.99 17.70 22.53
CA SER A 975 16.82 17.69 23.74
C SER A 975 17.32 16.30 24.13
N GLN A 976 16.63 15.23 23.72
CA GLN A 976 17.11 13.85 23.87
C GLN A 976 17.98 13.36 22.69
N GLU A 977 18.15 14.16 21.62
CA GLU A 977 19.05 13.83 20.48
C GLU A 977 20.46 14.45 20.61
N SER A 978 20.70 15.33 21.58
CA SER A 978 22.01 15.95 21.84
C SER A 978 23.00 15.06 22.59
N GLU A 979 22.52 14.00 23.28
CA GLU A 979 23.39 12.95 23.81
C GLU A 979 24.21 12.30 22.67
N ALA A 980 25.53 12.30 22.82
CA ALA A 980 26.44 11.74 21.83
C ALA A 980 26.08 10.26 21.56
N GLY A 981 25.81 9.94 20.28
CA GLY A 981 25.35 8.61 19.90
C GLY A 981 26.32 7.51 20.35
N PRO A 982 25.82 6.38 20.90
CA PRO A 982 26.62 5.43 21.65
C PRO A 982 27.84 4.91 20.86
N SER A 983 29.01 5.04 21.47
CA SER A 983 30.29 4.51 21.00
C SER A 983 30.36 2.99 21.23
N PHE A 984 29.59 2.25 20.44
CA PHE A 984 29.62 0.79 20.40
C PHE A 984 31.05 0.27 20.21
N LYS A 985 31.57 -0.50 21.16
CA LYS A 985 32.78 -1.33 20.96
C LYS A 985 32.33 -2.69 20.42
N ILE A 986 32.92 -3.16 19.32
CA ILE A 986 32.63 -4.51 18.82
C ILE A 986 33.11 -5.55 19.83
N VAL A 987 32.18 -6.39 20.28
CA VAL A 987 32.43 -7.57 21.10
C VAL A 987 31.76 -8.77 20.41
N PRO A 988 32.51 -9.80 19.98
CA PRO A 988 31.92 -11.00 19.41
C PRO A 988 31.35 -11.92 20.50
N LEU A 989 30.25 -12.61 20.19
CA LEU A 989 29.62 -13.58 21.10
C LEU A 989 30.53 -14.81 21.32
N PRO A 990 30.89 -15.15 22.58
CA PRO A 990 31.77 -16.29 22.90
C PRO A 990 31.29 -17.61 22.29
N CYS A 991 29.97 -17.84 22.29
CA CYS A 991 29.35 -19.04 21.75
C CYS A 991 29.66 -19.32 20.26
N PHE A 992 30.15 -18.33 19.50
CA PHE A 992 30.57 -18.49 18.10
C PHE A 992 32.09 -18.37 17.90
N THR A 993 32.84 -17.72 18.80
CA THR A 993 34.32 -17.62 18.72
C THR A 993 35.03 -18.80 19.38
N GLU A 994 34.42 -19.44 20.39
CA GLU A 994 34.92 -20.67 21.04
C GLU A 994 34.76 -21.92 20.16
N VAL A 995 34.03 -21.83 19.05
CA VAL A 995 33.91 -22.94 18.09
C VAL A 995 35.21 -23.08 17.32
N ALA A 996 35.85 -24.24 17.44
CA ALA A 996 36.99 -24.63 16.63
C ALA A 996 36.58 -24.79 15.16
N VAL A 997 36.86 -23.77 14.35
CA VAL A 997 36.57 -23.70 12.93
C VAL A 997 37.77 -24.17 12.12
N SER A 998 37.55 -24.95 11.05
CA SER A 998 38.62 -25.33 10.12
C SER A 998 39.23 -24.11 9.43
N GLU A 999 40.57 -24.09 9.35
CA GLU A 999 41.34 -23.09 8.60
C GLU A 999 40.91 -22.97 7.14
N ASP A 1000 40.44 -24.06 6.50
CA ASP A 1000 39.94 -24.01 5.13
C ASP A 1000 38.66 -23.16 5.01
N TYR A 1001 37.77 -23.22 6.01
CA TYR A 1001 36.60 -22.34 6.08
C TYR A 1001 37.01 -20.90 6.39
N LYS A 1002 37.96 -20.65 7.30
CA LYS A 1002 38.48 -19.30 7.55
C LYS A 1002 39.08 -18.69 6.29
N ARG A 1003 39.88 -19.44 5.54
CA ARG A 1003 40.51 -19.01 4.27
C ARG A 1003 39.47 -18.74 3.19
N ARG A 1004 38.52 -19.67 2.96
CA ARG A 1004 37.41 -19.49 2.00
C ARG A 1004 36.62 -18.21 2.31
N TRP A 1005 36.17 -18.04 3.56
CA TRP A 1005 35.33 -16.91 3.93
C TRP A 1005 36.10 -15.59 4.05
N THR A 1006 37.41 -15.62 4.32
CA THR A 1006 38.25 -14.41 4.20
C THR A 1006 38.29 -13.92 2.75
N ALA A 1007 38.48 -14.81 1.78
CA ALA A 1007 38.46 -14.44 0.36
C ALA A 1007 37.09 -13.91 -0.09
N LEU A 1008 36.01 -14.66 0.21
CA LEU A 1008 34.62 -14.25 -0.10
C LEU A 1008 34.23 -12.93 0.58
N TYR A 1009 34.68 -12.67 1.81
CA TYR A 1009 34.36 -11.43 2.50
C TYR A 1009 35.14 -10.23 1.97
N GLN A 1010 36.39 -10.41 1.52
CA GLN A 1010 37.12 -9.36 0.80
C GLN A 1010 36.48 -9.06 -0.57
N GLU A 1011 35.94 -10.06 -1.26
CA GLU A 1011 35.11 -9.87 -2.46
C GLU A 1011 33.86 -9.04 -2.14
N TYR A 1012 33.08 -9.44 -1.13
CA TYR A 1012 31.91 -8.70 -0.67
C TYR A 1012 32.26 -7.24 -0.32
N LEU A 1013 33.35 -6.98 0.39
CA LEU A 1013 33.78 -5.63 0.72
C LEU A 1013 34.09 -4.80 -0.55
N ARG A 1014 34.78 -5.41 -1.53
CA ARG A 1014 35.06 -4.83 -2.85
C ARG A 1014 33.78 -4.47 -3.60
N GLU A 1015 32.77 -5.33 -3.54
CA GLU A 1015 31.49 -5.23 -4.28
C GLU A 1015 30.51 -4.26 -3.61
N SER A 1016 30.28 -4.43 -2.30
CA SER A 1016 29.49 -3.53 -1.48
C SER A 1016 30.01 -2.08 -1.53
N SER A 1017 31.33 -1.88 -1.69
CA SER A 1017 31.92 -0.55 -1.87
C SER A 1017 31.53 0.08 -3.21
N LYS A 1018 31.31 -0.71 -4.27
CA LYS A 1018 30.73 -0.25 -5.55
C LYS A 1018 29.25 0.11 -5.34
N LEU A 1019 28.47 -0.80 -4.74
CA LEU A 1019 27.04 -0.58 -4.44
C LEU A 1019 26.82 0.62 -3.50
N CYS A 1020 27.77 0.91 -2.61
CA CYS A 1020 27.71 2.04 -1.70
C CYS A 1020 27.68 3.39 -2.43
N LYS A 1021 28.30 3.49 -3.62
CA LYS A 1021 28.35 4.70 -4.46
C LYS A 1021 27.06 4.95 -5.26
N LEU A 1022 26.11 4.00 -5.30
CA LEU A 1022 24.83 4.18 -6.00
C LEU A 1022 23.93 5.22 -5.29
N GLU A 1023 23.53 6.26 -6.00
CA GLU A 1023 22.58 7.27 -5.49
C GLU A 1023 21.15 6.72 -5.33
N ASN A 1024 20.76 5.76 -6.18
CA ASN A 1024 19.42 5.21 -6.20
C ASN A 1024 19.20 4.23 -5.04
N LYS A 1025 18.64 4.73 -3.93
CA LYS A 1025 18.48 3.94 -2.70
C LYS A 1025 17.62 2.67 -2.85
N ALA A 1026 16.60 2.67 -3.73
CA ALA A 1026 15.76 1.50 -3.94
C ALA A 1026 16.52 0.39 -4.68
N GLU A 1027 17.18 0.74 -5.77
CA GLU A 1027 18.07 -0.16 -6.54
C GLU A 1027 19.26 -0.63 -5.70
N LYS A 1028 19.86 0.25 -4.90
CA LYS A 1028 20.92 -0.10 -3.94
C LYS A 1028 20.43 -1.16 -2.95
N ASN A 1029 19.27 -0.97 -2.33
CA ASN A 1029 18.68 -1.98 -1.43
C ASN A 1029 18.39 -3.31 -2.14
N ILE A 1030 17.93 -3.27 -3.40
CA ILE A 1030 17.69 -4.46 -4.24
C ILE A 1030 19.01 -5.20 -4.52
N LYS A 1031 20.01 -4.52 -5.09
CA LYS A 1031 21.34 -5.10 -5.38
C LYS A 1031 22.08 -5.59 -4.14
N PHE A 1032 21.88 -4.97 -2.97
CA PHE A 1032 22.41 -5.49 -1.72
C PHE A 1032 21.74 -6.82 -1.31
N ARG A 1033 20.42 -6.98 -1.51
CA ARG A 1033 19.75 -8.28 -1.25
C ARG A 1033 20.21 -9.35 -2.22
N GLU A 1034 20.34 -9.04 -3.51
CA GLU A 1034 20.93 -9.93 -4.51
C GLU A 1034 22.32 -10.39 -4.08
N LEU A 1035 23.21 -9.45 -3.73
CA LEU A 1035 24.57 -9.74 -3.25
C LEU A 1035 24.55 -10.65 -2.01
N TYR A 1036 23.70 -10.38 -1.02
CA TYR A 1036 23.58 -11.29 0.15
C TYR A 1036 23.04 -12.68 -0.23
N GLN A 1037 22.22 -12.78 -1.29
CA GLN A 1037 21.65 -14.05 -1.76
C GLN A 1037 22.70 -14.93 -2.45
N GLU A 1038 23.67 -14.33 -3.15
CA GLU A 1038 24.84 -15.01 -3.72
C GLU A 1038 25.64 -15.70 -2.59
N TYR A 1039 26.03 -14.96 -1.53
CA TYR A 1039 26.76 -15.55 -0.40
C TYR A 1039 25.93 -16.52 0.46
N LYS A 1040 24.59 -16.39 0.52
CA LYS A 1040 23.74 -17.43 1.13
C LYS A 1040 23.81 -18.74 0.35
N TRP A 1041 23.87 -18.68 -0.98
CA TRP A 1041 24.03 -19.87 -1.81
C TRP A 1041 25.38 -20.56 -1.60
N ASP A 1042 26.47 -19.79 -1.46
CA ASP A 1042 27.81 -20.30 -1.10
C ASP A 1042 27.83 -21.07 0.24
N LEU A 1043 27.03 -20.64 1.22
CA LEU A 1043 26.91 -21.26 2.54
C LEU A 1043 25.92 -22.43 2.54
N TYR A 1044 24.68 -22.20 2.14
CA TYR A 1044 23.58 -23.15 2.31
C TYR A 1044 23.39 -24.11 1.12
N ARG A 1045 23.91 -23.81 -0.07
CA ARG A 1045 23.51 -24.48 -1.34
C ARG A 1045 21.99 -24.46 -1.57
N ALA A 1046 21.34 -23.39 -1.09
CA ALA A 1046 19.91 -23.15 -1.11
C ALA A 1046 19.66 -21.65 -0.84
N GLU A 1047 18.44 -21.18 -1.08
CA GLU A 1047 18.09 -19.76 -0.88
C GLU A 1047 18.05 -19.34 0.61
N GLU A 1048 17.64 -20.25 1.49
CA GLU A 1048 17.56 -20.04 2.94
C GLU A 1048 18.05 -21.31 3.67
N PHE A 1049 18.51 -21.12 4.90
CA PHE A 1049 19.01 -22.17 5.79
C PHE A 1049 18.02 -23.32 6.01
N GLU A 1050 16.73 -22.98 6.13
CA GLU A 1050 15.62 -23.92 6.30
C GLU A 1050 15.52 -24.96 5.16
N TYR A 1051 16.04 -24.65 3.96
CA TYR A 1051 16.00 -25.51 2.76
C TYR A 1051 17.37 -26.11 2.37
N SER A 1052 18.41 -25.93 3.19
CA SER A 1052 19.75 -26.43 2.88
C SER A 1052 19.79 -27.97 2.80
N PRO A 1053 20.37 -28.56 1.74
CA PRO A 1053 20.62 -30.00 1.63
C PRO A 1053 21.92 -30.43 2.34
N ARG A 1054 22.56 -29.54 3.13
CA ARG A 1054 23.80 -29.83 3.87
C ARG A 1054 23.51 -30.26 5.30
N GLU A 1055 24.43 -31.03 5.88
CA GLU A 1055 24.37 -31.43 7.27
C GLU A 1055 24.41 -30.22 8.22
N ARG A 1056 23.56 -30.27 9.26
CA ARG A 1056 23.37 -29.15 10.19
C ARG A 1056 24.65 -28.79 10.95
N PHE A 1057 25.45 -29.80 11.31
CA PHE A 1057 26.72 -29.60 12.00
C PHE A 1057 27.72 -28.79 11.17
N ASP A 1058 27.92 -29.17 9.90
CA ASP A 1058 28.81 -28.44 8.98
C ASP A 1058 28.33 -27.01 8.72
N LEU A 1059 27.01 -26.83 8.56
CA LEU A 1059 26.40 -25.50 8.41
C LEU A 1059 26.64 -24.61 9.64
N PHE A 1060 26.56 -25.16 10.85
CA PHE A 1060 26.85 -24.42 12.08
C PHE A 1060 28.33 -24.05 12.20
N ASN A 1061 29.24 -24.98 11.89
CA ASN A 1061 30.69 -24.73 11.92
C ASN A 1061 31.10 -23.68 10.87
N GLU A 1062 30.57 -23.77 9.64
CA GLU A 1062 30.87 -22.79 8.59
C GLU A 1062 30.16 -21.44 8.86
N ALA A 1063 28.98 -21.42 9.46
CA ALA A 1063 28.35 -20.19 9.95
C ALA A 1063 29.20 -19.49 11.03
N CYS A 1064 29.83 -20.24 11.95
CA CYS A 1064 30.82 -19.70 12.88
C CYS A 1064 32.05 -19.16 12.15
N ALA A 1065 32.50 -19.79 11.05
CA ALA A 1065 33.59 -19.25 10.22
C ALA A 1065 33.24 -17.87 9.65
N VAL A 1066 32.02 -17.71 9.09
CA VAL A 1066 31.51 -16.41 8.61
C VAL A 1066 31.51 -15.38 9.74
N TYR A 1067 31.01 -15.74 10.92
CA TYR A 1067 30.95 -14.83 12.07
C TYR A 1067 32.34 -14.38 12.53
N GLN A 1068 33.26 -15.34 12.75
CA GLN A 1068 34.63 -15.07 13.20
C GLN A 1068 35.36 -14.15 12.22
N VAL A 1069 35.45 -14.50 10.93
CA VAL A 1069 36.15 -13.71 9.89
C VAL A 1069 35.61 -12.27 9.79
N VAL A 1070 34.29 -12.10 9.87
CA VAL A 1070 33.65 -10.78 9.77
C VAL A 1070 33.97 -9.89 10.97
N TYR A 1071 33.96 -10.45 12.19
CA TYR A 1071 34.21 -9.70 13.41
C TYR A 1071 35.71 -9.45 13.60
N GLU A 1072 36.57 -10.42 13.29
CA GLU A 1072 38.03 -10.27 13.22
C GLU A 1072 38.43 -9.09 12.31
N HIS A 1073 37.78 -8.93 11.14
CA HIS A 1073 38.02 -7.80 10.24
C HIS A 1073 37.33 -6.48 10.69
N ALA A 1074 36.21 -6.53 11.40
CA ALA A 1074 35.48 -5.33 11.82
C ALA A 1074 36.05 -4.66 13.08
N MET A 1075 36.60 -5.43 14.01
CA MET A 1075 37.16 -4.92 15.29
C MET A 1075 38.23 -3.83 15.12
N PRO A 1076 39.25 -3.94 14.24
CA PRO A 1076 40.34 -2.97 14.18
C PRO A 1076 39.94 -1.55 13.76
N THR A 1077 38.86 -1.39 12.98
CA THR A 1077 38.29 -0.08 12.63
C THR A 1077 37.01 0.25 13.42
N ASN A 1078 36.58 -0.65 14.29
CA ASN A 1078 35.35 -0.58 15.09
C ASN A 1078 34.07 -0.28 14.27
N GLU A 1079 34.04 -0.70 13.00
CA GLU A 1079 32.94 -0.42 12.07
C GLU A 1079 31.79 -1.44 12.21
N VAL A 1080 30.94 -1.27 13.24
CA VAL A 1080 29.81 -2.19 13.54
C VAL A 1080 28.89 -2.46 12.33
N SER A 1081 28.82 -1.54 11.37
CA SER A 1081 28.03 -1.72 10.14
C SER A 1081 28.53 -2.88 9.25
N LYS A 1082 29.81 -3.26 9.35
CA LYS A 1082 30.42 -4.43 8.68
C LYS A 1082 29.91 -5.76 9.21
N CYS A 1083 29.68 -5.86 10.53
CA CYS A 1083 29.18 -7.06 11.21
C CYS A 1083 27.86 -7.60 10.61
N GLY A 1084 27.08 -6.73 9.99
CA GLY A 1084 25.83 -7.08 9.30
C GLY A 1084 25.97 -7.97 8.06
N PHE A 1085 27.17 -8.33 7.60
CA PHE A 1085 27.33 -9.41 6.62
C PHE A 1085 27.02 -10.78 7.24
N ALA A 1086 27.66 -11.09 8.39
CA ALA A 1086 27.46 -12.36 9.09
C ALA A 1086 25.98 -12.61 9.42
N TRP A 1087 25.29 -11.60 9.95
CA TRP A 1087 23.87 -11.73 10.30
C TRP A 1087 22.93 -11.84 9.10
N LYS A 1088 23.27 -11.33 7.91
CA LYS A 1088 22.41 -11.46 6.72
C LYS A 1088 22.65 -12.72 5.90
N VAL A 1089 23.86 -13.28 5.99
CA VAL A 1089 24.23 -14.53 5.32
C VAL A 1089 24.03 -15.71 6.27
N ALA A 1090 24.78 -15.76 7.37
CA ALA A 1090 24.80 -16.86 8.34
C ALA A 1090 23.75 -16.75 9.47
N GLY A 1091 23.07 -15.60 9.61
CA GLY A 1091 22.24 -15.29 10.79
C GLY A 1091 21.15 -16.30 11.13
N ARG A 1092 20.53 -16.97 10.13
CA ARG A 1092 19.55 -18.05 10.36
C ARG A 1092 20.17 -19.24 11.10
N ALA A 1093 21.35 -19.68 10.66
CA ALA A 1093 22.10 -20.77 11.28
C ALA A 1093 22.68 -20.36 12.64
N LEU A 1094 23.21 -19.14 12.77
CA LEU A 1094 23.72 -18.59 14.03
C LEU A 1094 22.62 -18.52 15.10
N CYS A 1095 21.41 -18.06 14.73
CA CYS A 1095 20.24 -18.06 15.61
C CYS A 1095 19.91 -19.46 16.14
N GLN A 1096 19.77 -20.46 15.24
CA GLN A 1096 19.46 -21.83 15.69
C GLN A 1096 20.60 -22.44 16.53
N LEU A 1097 21.87 -22.18 16.19
CA LEU A 1097 23.02 -22.63 16.97
C LEU A 1097 23.03 -22.04 18.39
N TYR A 1098 22.71 -20.75 18.53
CA TYR A 1098 22.60 -20.08 19.82
C TYR A 1098 21.50 -20.73 20.68
N THR A 1099 20.29 -20.93 20.12
CA THR A 1099 19.21 -21.64 20.82
C THR A 1099 19.61 -23.06 21.24
N LEU A 1100 20.29 -23.81 20.36
CA LEU A 1100 20.75 -25.17 20.67
C LEU A 1100 21.82 -25.20 21.79
N LYS A 1101 22.72 -24.22 21.84
CA LYS A 1101 23.74 -24.10 22.92
C LYS A 1101 23.15 -23.67 24.26
N HIS A 1102 21.97 -23.06 24.27
CA HIS A 1102 21.33 -22.49 25.47
C HIS A 1102 19.92 -23.07 25.72
N ALA A 1103 19.69 -24.32 25.32
CA ALA A 1103 18.42 -25.04 25.40
C ALA A 1103 18.03 -25.52 26.82
N GLY A 1104 18.32 -24.71 27.86
CA GLY A 1104 17.83 -24.92 29.23
C GLY A 1104 16.43 -24.34 29.43
N ASP A 1105 16.22 -23.10 29.00
CA ASP A 1105 15.06 -22.28 29.41
C ASP A 1105 14.24 -21.68 28.23
N THR A 1106 14.49 -22.10 26.99
CA THR A 1106 13.90 -21.47 25.78
C THR A 1106 12.85 -22.34 25.07
N VAL A 1107 11.63 -21.80 24.93
CA VAL A 1107 10.53 -22.43 24.19
C VAL A 1107 10.54 -22.02 22.71
N LEU A 1108 10.70 -22.98 21.81
CA LEU A 1108 10.58 -22.79 20.36
C LEU A 1108 9.13 -22.50 19.94
N CYS A 1109 8.75 -21.22 19.93
CA CYS A 1109 7.50 -20.74 19.35
C CYS A 1109 7.74 -20.11 17.96
N SER A 1110 6.77 -20.20 17.04
CA SER A 1110 6.97 -19.67 15.69
C SER A 1110 6.92 -18.14 15.68
N PHE A 1111 7.75 -17.55 14.81
CA PHE A 1111 7.82 -16.10 14.61
C PHE A 1111 6.44 -15.46 14.38
N SER A 1112 5.60 -16.09 13.54
CA SER A 1112 4.25 -15.61 13.23
C SER A 1112 3.28 -15.68 14.41
N VAL A 1113 3.39 -16.68 15.29
CA VAL A 1113 2.54 -16.80 16.49
C VAL A 1113 2.95 -15.76 17.54
N LEU A 1114 4.25 -15.53 17.72
CA LEU A 1114 4.77 -14.49 18.62
C LEU A 1114 4.46 -13.07 18.12
N GLU A 1115 4.62 -12.82 16.82
CA GLU A 1115 4.20 -11.57 16.19
C GLU A 1115 2.69 -11.34 16.38
N GLY A 1116 1.88 -12.37 16.17
CA GLY A 1116 0.44 -12.34 16.40
C GLY A 1116 0.06 -12.09 17.88
N ALA A 1117 0.76 -12.70 18.83
CA ALA A 1117 0.52 -12.52 20.27
C ALA A 1117 0.88 -11.09 20.73
N LEU A 1118 2.01 -10.55 20.29
CA LEU A 1118 2.41 -9.16 20.60
C LEU A 1118 1.52 -8.13 19.90
N LYS A 1119 0.98 -8.44 18.71
CA LYS A 1119 -0.08 -7.66 18.05
C LYS A 1119 -1.43 -7.72 18.79
N LYS A 1120 -1.74 -8.81 19.50
CA LYS A 1120 -2.98 -8.95 20.30
C LYS A 1120 -2.95 -8.13 21.59
N ASN A 1121 -1.82 -8.03 22.28
CA ASN A 1121 -1.68 -7.27 23.54
C ASN A 1121 -1.69 -5.73 23.37
N ARG A 1122 -2.26 -5.20 22.28
CA ARG A 1122 -2.23 -3.78 21.85
C ARG A 1122 -3.60 -3.27 21.36
N THR A 1123 -4.69 -4.00 21.59
CA THR A 1123 -6.07 -3.67 21.13
C THR A 1123 -7.09 -3.75 22.24
#